data_AF-A0A8S1Y129-F1
#
_entry.id   AF-A0A8S1Y129-F1
#
_cell.length_a   1.000
_cell.length_b   1.000
_cell.length_c   1.000
_cell.angle_alpha   90.00
_cell.angle_beta   90.00
_cell.angle_gamma   90.00
#
_symmetry.space_group_name_H-M   'P 1'
#
loop_
_entity.id
_entity.type
_entity.pdbx_description
1 polymer ?
#
loop_
_entity_poly.entity_id
_entity_poly.type
_entity_poly.pdbx_seq_one_letter_code
_entity_poly.pdbx_strand_id
1 'polypeptide(L)'
;MQQQGNYISDPAEYLQKMKEHKKILLVKQDIFDFQLYDISLHKKGPMEDKLYLKNPFFLMNVRRGNSILVHHDSINICRRGMRKFYDLERKYIDYEMEQQNIKLSSYHQKACQNILYPIKQAIQEGKKIHLYKLVKENGEHCQISFTNSYWLVASKNCTILFQTENDLNQYNHLRHTWAKLIAKQWLEIIKQQNYDDLKSFLNQHTLIGEYCGNPNYQHITKYSHIQLIFYAIVNNNSPDICLPVENTKNICKKFNLQFVKNSQIKNFNNYEVVLSQLSIWSQLIGQGPMELVGEGSVIYFIAEDQIGNQQTISICKLKSMEYLIYRKLRELLKILIQKINLNEHYQLSVQLGKFLNELQIIIKQYSPPQPIRYYLHISKLAFEEVYNDKIPFERIRYNFVDFLEHIQNMQEDKMSEIDELGEVKQKNYQRHVRIILLTLPMFLEDKTLQSLKDNLNLQCIECQYMWRNQKVFAQRALSILHMIPKLPQNVNNEEQLNDYLINSPLQNQDPSNIIFVFLGMNQEAFNQSLKNLQCKNFQFSNPIASSFGVQFTIMKPKVLQLSLERWLEKGQVYLKDCQKNFPNRTFVLDELDIHKLDSIIKQFEFAEQPSIEEQNDLDLEESDEDVQAQNKIVIIYPLMIPGSGKSTLVEYLKQNYKDYPLYDICADEITLQLIKNKLGDSTDSLAIKFEKVFIYIKETFQQEFYKKINEIINSNHQKAVLFIDRNCVPHTLSYMIEHVLSIQNDIALKKGVSIKIYNIGLTFPNQESNILNTPFCFDYALTILNRLLVRNDHILLGNDVLYKTQVCMKNLALYTGFKAKDSYFHKFHLQKIIPMNYPQDRFNLEKNDLHVAQELITQCVLTSQQTRDLGQGEEFNKLIEFMYLIKEKYKISECNLEEECRQNCQRLSVAIKKLLLP
;
A
#
# COMPACT_ATOMS: atom_id res chain seq x y z
N MET A 1 24.38 27.28 3.85
CA MET A 1 25.46 26.31 3.60
C MET A 1 25.51 25.33 4.75
N GLN A 2 25.24 24.04 4.53
CA GLN A 2 25.49 23.02 5.57
C GLN A 2 27.00 22.94 5.79
N GLN A 3 27.44 22.94 7.06
CA GLN A 3 28.83 22.72 7.41
C GLN A 3 29.27 21.38 6.80
N GLN A 4 30.17 21.42 5.81
CA GLN A 4 30.86 20.22 5.36
C GLN A 4 31.58 19.66 6.59
N GLY A 5 31.36 18.38 6.92
CA GLY A 5 32.05 17.77 8.04
C GLY A 5 33.56 17.85 7.81
N ASN A 6 34.32 18.29 8.81
CA ASN A 6 35.78 18.33 8.71
C ASN A 6 36.31 16.91 8.44
N TYR A 7 37.07 16.77 7.36
CA TYR A 7 37.71 15.52 6.99
C TYR A 7 38.93 15.28 7.87
N ILE A 8 39.10 14.05 8.39
CA ILE A 8 40.24 13.68 9.22
C ILE A 8 41.21 12.86 8.37
N SER A 9 42.36 13.46 8.04
CA SER A 9 43.42 12.82 7.25
C SER A 9 44.38 12.00 8.10
N ASP A 10 44.64 12.42 9.35
CA ASP A 10 45.56 11.72 10.24
C ASP A 10 44.96 10.39 10.74
N PRO A 11 45.61 9.24 10.49
CA PRO A 11 45.08 7.94 10.88
C PRO A 11 44.88 7.75 12.40
N ALA A 12 45.76 8.35 13.23
CA ALA A 12 45.70 8.22 14.67
C ALA A 12 44.53 9.02 15.26
N GLU A 13 44.39 10.29 14.84
CA GLU A 13 43.24 11.13 15.16
C GLU A 13 41.95 10.48 14.66
N TYR A 14 41.95 9.94 13.44
CA TYR A 14 40.80 9.27 12.85
C TYR A 14 40.36 8.08 13.70
N LEU A 15 41.27 7.16 14.05
CA LEU A 15 40.97 6.02 14.90
C LEU A 15 40.44 6.45 16.27
N GLN A 16 41.06 7.46 16.89
CA GLN A 16 40.63 7.99 18.18
C GLN A 16 39.21 8.56 18.11
N LYS A 17 38.89 9.34 17.08
CA LYS A 17 37.55 9.88 16.84
C LYS A 17 36.52 8.78 16.58
N MET A 18 36.90 7.71 15.90
CA MET A 18 36.01 6.55 15.71
C MET A 18 35.72 5.85 17.06
N LYS A 19 36.71 5.72 17.95
CA LYS A 19 36.56 5.13 19.29
C LYS A 19 35.64 5.94 20.19
N GLU A 20 35.74 7.27 20.13
CA GLU A 20 34.91 8.19 20.93
C GLU A 20 33.43 8.16 20.54
N HIS A 21 33.11 7.84 19.29
CA HIS A 21 31.75 8.00 18.78
C HIS A 21 30.87 6.74 18.99
N LYS A 22 29.95 6.80 19.97
CA LYS A 22 28.99 5.72 20.34
C LYS A 22 28.10 5.12 19.23
N LYS A 23 28.08 5.68 18.03
CA LYS A 23 27.26 5.21 16.88
C LYS A 23 28.10 4.43 15.86
N ILE A 24 29.41 4.40 16.06
CA ILE A 24 30.39 3.73 15.21
C ILE A 24 30.74 2.40 15.86
N LEU A 25 30.59 1.34 15.07
CA LEU A 25 31.03 0.00 15.39
C LEU A 25 32.47 -0.17 14.92
N LEU A 26 33.37 -0.38 15.86
CA LEU A 26 34.74 -0.81 15.63
C LEU A 26 34.84 -2.31 15.90
N VAL A 27 35.26 -3.07 14.89
CA VAL A 27 35.61 -4.48 15.08
C VAL A 27 37.11 -4.63 14.97
N LYS A 28 37.75 -4.93 16.10
CA LYS A 28 39.16 -5.29 16.18
C LYS A 28 39.36 -6.76 15.81
N GLN A 29 40.39 -7.05 15.02
CA GLN A 29 40.91 -8.39 14.77
C GLN A 29 42.44 -8.34 14.88
N ASP A 30 43.00 -9.24 15.68
CA ASP A 30 44.44 -9.46 15.75
C ASP A 30 44.80 -10.55 14.73
N ILE A 31 45.75 -10.28 13.83
CA ILE A 31 46.11 -11.19 12.73
C ILE A 31 47.56 -10.96 12.32
N PHE A 32 48.35 -12.05 12.23
CA PHE A 32 49.81 -11.96 12.17
C PHE A 32 50.31 -11.07 13.34
N ASP A 33 51.07 -10.02 13.05
CA ASP A 33 51.55 -9.03 14.02
C ASP A 33 50.73 -7.71 13.99
N PHE A 34 49.58 -7.72 13.31
CA PHE A 34 48.75 -6.53 13.10
C PHE A 34 47.49 -6.51 13.96
N GLN A 35 47.05 -5.30 14.32
CA GLN A 35 45.67 -5.06 14.75
C GLN A 35 44.89 -4.38 13.63
N LEU A 36 43.91 -5.09 13.09
CA LEU A 36 43.02 -4.61 12.04
C LEU A 36 41.71 -4.13 12.66
N TYR A 37 41.31 -2.89 12.38
CA TYR A 37 40.05 -2.31 12.83
C TYR A 37 39.12 -2.08 11.64
N ASP A 38 38.04 -2.84 11.54
CA ASP A 38 36.94 -2.56 10.61
C ASP A 38 35.97 -1.54 11.22
N ILE A 39 35.68 -0.47 10.48
CA ILE A 39 34.85 0.65 10.93
C ILE A 39 33.53 0.65 10.16
N SER A 40 32.42 0.71 10.89
CA SER A 40 31.07 0.84 10.32
C SER A 40 30.12 1.55 11.29
N LEU A 41 28.86 1.78 10.89
CA LEU A 41 27.82 2.26 11.82
C LEU A 41 27.14 1.07 12.52
N HIS A 42 26.73 1.25 13.78
CA HIS A 42 25.98 0.22 14.52
C HIS A 42 24.60 -0.10 13.92
N LYS A 43 24.01 0.84 13.19
CA LYS A 43 22.69 0.65 12.56
C LYS A 43 22.86 0.16 11.13
N LYS A 44 21.91 -0.68 10.70
CA LYS A 44 21.83 -1.24 9.34
C LYS A 44 20.55 -0.77 8.64
N GLY A 45 20.50 -0.90 7.31
CA GLY A 45 19.29 -0.68 6.51
C GLY A 45 18.81 0.78 6.55
N PRO A 46 17.49 1.05 6.57
CA PRO A 46 16.96 2.42 6.51
C PRO A 46 17.44 3.35 7.64
N MET A 47 17.82 2.79 8.79
CA MET A 47 18.37 3.57 9.91
C MET A 47 19.82 4.00 9.68
N GLU A 48 20.63 3.16 9.01
CA GLU A 48 21.99 3.53 8.54
C GLU A 48 21.90 4.76 7.64
N ASP A 49 20.99 4.74 6.67
CA ASP A 49 20.80 5.79 5.67
C ASP A 49 20.36 7.11 6.32
N LYS A 50 19.43 7.06 7.27
CA LYS A 50 19.02 8.23 8.06
C LYS A 50 20.17 8.82 8.88
N LEU A 51 21.07 8.00 9.42
CA LEU A 51 22.23 8.49 10.18
C LEU A 51 23.21 9.24 9.27
N TYR A 52 23.52 8.69 8.10
CA TYR A 52 24.38 9.35 7.13
C TYR A 52 23.81 10.69 6.65
N LEU A 53 22.51 10.76 6.34
CA LEU A 53 21.87 12.02 5.92
C LEU A 53 21.78 13.05 7.03
N LYS A 54 21.64 12.62 8.29
CA LYS A 54 21.49 13.54 9.42
C LYS A 54 22.81 14.10 9.92
N ASN A 55 23.93 13.41 9.70
CA ASN A 55 25.22 13.79 10.27
C ASN A 55 26.31 13.94 9.20
N PRO A 56 26.70 15.18 8.84
CA PRO A 56 27.78 15.44 7.88
C PRO A 56 29.11 14.77 8.25
N PHE A 57 29.40 14.61 9.55
CA PHE A 57 30.59 13.88 10.01
C PHE A 57 30.60 12.43 9.52
N PHE A 58 29.48 11.72 9.62
CA PHE A 58 29.40 10.34 9.14
C PHE A 58 29.54 10.26 7.64
N LEU A 59 28.88 11.16 6.90
CA LEU A 59 28.94 11.16 5.44
C LEU A 59 30.37 11.40 4.92
N MET A 60 31.14 12.25 5.61
CA MET A 60 32.53 12.56 5.25
C MET A 60 33.50 11.46 5.68
N ASN A 61 33.45 11.06 6.95
CA ASN A 61 34.51 10.30 7.61
C ASN A 61 34.21 8.80 7.77
N VAL A 62 32.95 8.36 7.78
CA VAL A 62 32.59 6.94 7.97
C VAL A 62 32.16 6.35 6.62
N ARG A 63 33.12 5.94 5.78
CA ARG A 63 32.80 5.37 4.46
C ARG A 63 32.22 3.95 4.61
N ARG A 64 31.55 3.46 3.55
CA ARG A 64 31.04 2.09 3.54
C ARG A 64 32.18 1.12 3.20
N GLY A 65 32.82 0.61 4.24
CA GLY A 65 34.02 -0.21 4.18
C GLY A 65 35.26 0.62 4.46
N ASN A 66 35.64 0.72 5.73
CA ASN A 66 36.84 1.40 6.17
C ASN A 66 37.64 0.45 7.06
N SER A 67 38.96 0.42 6.87
CA SER A 67 39.84 -0.33 7.75
C SER A 67 41.08 0.45 8.10
N ILE A 68 41.49 0.31 9.35
CA ILE A 68 42.75 0.83 9.88
C ILE A 68 43.60 -0.36 10.28
N LEU A 69 44.87 -0.31 9.89
CA LEU A 69 45.88 -1.26 10.31
C LEU A 69 46.80 -0.58 11.32
N VAL A 70 46.98 -1.22 12.47
CA VAL A 70 47.94 -0.79 13.49
C VAL A 70 49.04 -1.84 13.58
N HIS A 71 50.30 -1.40 13.46
CA HIS A 71 51.49 -2.23 13.58
C HIS A 71 52.54 -1.47 14.38
N HIS A 72 52.84 -1.94 15.59
CA HIS A 72 53.67 -1.20 16.55
C HIS A 72 53.21 0.27 16.68
N ASP A 73 54.08 1.23 16.40
CA ASP A 73 53.80 2.67 16.46
C ASP A 73 53.21 3.25 15.16
N SER A 74 52.97 2.42 14.14
CA SER A 74 52.40 2.85 12.86
C SER A 74 50.90 2.59 12.79
N ILE A 75 50.15 3.61 12.35
CA ILE A 75 48.70 3.54 12.13
C ILE A 75 48.42 3.99 10.70
N ASN A 76 47.82 3.12 9.89
CA ASN A 76 47.55 3.40 8.49
C ASN A 76 46.09 3.14 8.15
N ILE A 77 45.46 4.05 7.41
CA ILE A 77 44.20 3.80 6.73
C ILE A 77 44.51 2.92 5.51
N CYS A 78 44.44 1.61 5.69
CA CYS A 78 44.81 0.62 4.67
C CYS A 78 43.70 0.37 3.64
N ARG A 79 42.45 0.71 3.98
CA ARG A 79 41.29 0.56 3.09
C ARG A 79 40.29 1.69 3.32
N ARG A 80 39.83 2.29 2.23
CA ARG A 80 38.76 3.29 2.23
C ARG A 80 37.76 3.04 1.11
N GLY A 81 36.52 2.79 1.51
CA GLY A 81 35.40 2.58 0.60
C GLY A 81 34.78 3.90 0.13
N MET A 82 33.74 3.78 -0.67
CA MET A 82 32.99 4.94 -1.15
C MET A 82 32.15 5.59 -0.05
N ARG A 83 31.82 6.88 -0.23
CA ARG A 83 30.78 7.54 0.57
C ARG A 83 29.45 6.82 0.40
N LYS A 84 28.56 6.94 1.39
CA LYS A 84 27.17 6.50 1.21
C LYS A 84 26.49 7.39 0.17
N PHE A 85 26.00 6.77 -0.90
CA PHE A 85 25.14 7.40 -1.90
C PHE A 85 23.74 6.76 -1.95
N TYR A 86 22.79 7.48 -2.54
CA TYR A 86 21.35 7.22 -2.40
C TYR A 86 20.69 6.95 -3.75
N ASP A 87 19.47 6.43 -3.70
CA ASP A 87 18.63 6.25 -4.89
C ASP A 87 18.12 7.64 -5.33
N LEU A 88 18.21 7.95 -6.63
CA LEU A 88 17.64 9.15 -7.24
C LEU A 88 16.19 8.82 -7.63
N GLU A 89 15.24 9.31 -6.85
CA GLU A 89 13.82 9.09 -7.12
C GLU A 89 13.28 10.14 -8.12
N ARG A 90 12.30 9.76 -8.95
CA ARG A 90 11.69 10.65 -9.94
C ARG A 90 11.26 12.00 -9.35
N LYS A 91 10.59 11.93 -8.20
CA LYS A 91 10.10 13.10 -7.45
C LYS A 91 11.20 14.09 -7.03
N TYR A 92 12.48 13.70 -7.00
CA TYR A 92 13.58 14.62 -6.70
C TYR A 92 13.87 15.51 -7.91
N ILE A 93 13.82 14.93 -9.10
CA ILE A 93 14.01 15.65 -10.36
C ILE A 93 12.83 16.59 -10.56
N ASP A 94 11.60 16.09 -10.40
CA ASP A 94 10.39 16.90 -10.53
C ASP A 94 10.36 18.03 -9.48
N TYR A 95 10.79 17.77 -8.24
CA TYR A 95 10.92 18.80 -7.20
C TYR A 95 11.86 19.95 -7.58
N GLU A 96 12.99 19.64 -8.21
CA GLU A 96 13.95 20.64 -8.67
C GLU A 96 13.50 21.37 -9.94
N MET A 97 12.72 20.72 -10.82
CA MET A 97 12.19 21.32 -12.06
C MET A 97 10.95 22.20 -11.82
N GLU A 98 9.98 21.73 -11.03
CA GLU A 98 8.66 22.37 -10.86
C GLU A 98 8.61 23.40 -9.73
N GLN A 99 9.76 23.77 -9.16
CA GLN A 99 9.92 24.77 -8.10
C GLN A 99 8.84 24.68 -6.98
N GLN A 100 8.88 23.60 -6.19
CA GLN A 100 8.22 23.46 -4.87
C GLN A 100 6.73 23.06 -4.81
N ASN A 101 6.05 22.77 -5.93
CA ASN A 101 4.70 22.20 -5.86
C ASN A 101 4.67 20.79 -5.25
N ILE A 102 5.81 20.09 -5.27
CA ILE A 102 5.97 18.76 -4.68
C ILE A 102 6.55 18.89 -3.28
N LYS A 103 5.81 18.43 -2.26
CA LYS A 103 6.33 18.36 -0.89
C LYS A 103 7.14 17.09 -0.69
N LEU A 104 8.47 17.23 -0.60
CA LEU A 104 9.36 16.16 -0.17
C LEU A 104 9.41 16.04 1.36
N SER A 105 9.47 14.82 1.90
CA SER A 105 9.74 14.60 3.33
C SER A 105 11.17 15.05 3.68
N SER A 106 11.43 15.35 4.95
CA SER A 106 12.77 15.78 5.41
C SER A 106 13.89 14.80 5.02
N TYR A 107 13.60 13.50 5.00
CA TYR A 107 14.56 12.49 4.52
C TYR A 107 14.87 12.68 3.03
N HIS A 108 13.83 12.78 2.20
CA HIS A 108 13.96 12.93 0.75
C HIS A 108 14.58 14.27 0.36
N GLN A 109 14.28 15.36 1.07
CA GLN A 109 14.93 16.65 0.86
C GLN A 109 16.45 16.57 1.06
N LYS A 110 16.91 15.91 2.14
CA LYS A 110 18.35 15.74 2.39
C LYS A 110 19.02 14.82 1.37
N ALA A 111 18.34 13.75 0.96
CA ALA A 111 18.86 12.87 -0.10
C ALA A 111 18.98 13.64 -1.43
N CYS A 112 17.95 14.39 -1.82
CA CYS A 112 17.93 15.26 -2.99
C CYS A 112 19.07 16.29 -2.96
N GLN A 113 19.22 17.00 -1.84
CA GLN A 113 20.32 17.95 -1.64
C GLN A 113 21.69 17.29 -1.78
N ASN A 114 21.92 16.14 -1.14
CA ASN A 114 23.22 15.46 -1.22
C ASN A 114 23.54 14.94 -2.64
N ILE A 115 22.53 14.62 -3.45
CA ILE A 115 22.73 14.15 -4.82
C ILE A 115 22.91 15.33 -5.79
N LEU A 116 21.95 16.27 -5.82
CA LEU A 116 21.81 17.23 -6.92
C LEU A 116 22.44 18.60 -6.63
N TYR A 117 22.53 19.02 -5.36
CA TYR A 117 23.11 20.33 -5.02
C TYR A 117 24.59 20.50 -5.42
N PRO A 118 25.47 19.48 -5.29
CA PRO A 118 26.86 19.60 -5.76
C PRO A 118 26.94 19.93 -7.26
N ILE A 119 26.01 19.45 -8.07
CA ILE A 119 25.94 19.70 -9.51
C ILE A 119 25.61 21.17 -9.76
N LYS A 120 24.55 21.67 -9.10
CA LYS A 120 24.12 23.06 -9.20
C LYS A 120 25.23 24.02 -8.79
N GLN A 121 25.92 23.72 -7.68
CA GLN A 121 27.04 24.51 -7.19
C GLN A 121 28.20 24.52 -8.20
N ALA A 122 28.61 23.37 -8.72
CA ALA A 122 29.71 23.30 -9.68
C ALA A 122 29.41 24.08 -10.98
N ILE A 123 28.17 24.04 -11.48
CA ILE A 123 27.77 24.86 -12.64
C ILE A 123 27.81 26.36 -12.31
N GLN A 124 27.37 26.76 -11.11
CA GLN A 124 27.47 28.16 -10.65
C GLN A 124 28.91 28.65 -10.52
N GLU A 125 29.85 27.74 -10.24
CA GLU A 125 31.30 27.99 -10.22
C GLU A 125 31.92 28.00 -11.64
N GLY A 126 31.11 27.88 -12.70
CA GLY A 126 31.59 27.88 -14.09
C GLY A 126 32.23 26.56 -14.54
N LYS A 127 32.08 25.48 -13.77
CA LYS A 127 32.58 24.15 -14.14
C LYS A 127 31.63 23.45 -15.11
N LYS A 128 32.18 22.62 -15.98
CA LYS A 128 31.40 21.73 -16.85
C LYS A 128 31.06 20.45 -16.08
N ILE A 129 29.86 19.92 -16.30
CA ILE A 129 29.42 18.65 -15.73
C ILE A 129 29.45 17.56 -16.79
N HIS A 130 29.93 16.38 -16.41
CA HIS A 130 29.87 15.16 -17.20
C HIS A 130 29.09 14.11 -16.43
N LEU A 131 28.20 13.41 -17.14
CA LEU A 131 27.37 12.36 -16.61
C LEU A 131 27.89 11.02 -17.12
N TYR A 132 28.23 10.11 -16.21
CA TYR A 132 28.58 8.74 -16.54
C TYR A 132 27.53 7.80 -15.97
N LYS A 133 26.91 7.00 -16.84
CA LYS A 133 25.97 5.95 -16.50
C LYS A 133 26.69 4.60 -16.55
N LEU A 134 26.93 4.01 -15.38
CA LEU A 134 27.55 2.70 -15.21
C LEU A 134 26.46 1.67 -14.91
N VAL A 135 26.58 0.47 -15.47
CA VAL A 135 25.69 -0.65 -15.10
C VAL A 135 25.81 -0.91 -13.60
N LYS A 136 24.68 -1.09 -12.92
CA LYS A 136 24.70 -1.46 -11.51
C LYS A 136 24.76 -2.98 -11.40
N GLU A 137 25.97 -3.50 -11.28
CA GLU A 137 26.19 -4.92 -11.00
C GLU A 137 25.49 -5.34 -9.69
N ASN A 138 24.99 -6.57 -9.68
CA ASN A 138 24.16 -7.17 -8.64
C ASN A 138 24.89 -8.34 -7.99
N GLY A 139 26.05 -8.04 -7.40
CA GLY A 139 26.89 -8.99 -6.66
C GLY A 139 27.08 -8.61 -5.19
N GLU A 140 28.08 -9.24 -4.58
CA GLU A 140 28.56 -8.87 -3.26
C GLU A 140 29.68 -7.85 -3.33
N HIS A 141 29.60 -6.83 -2.48
CA HIS A 141 30.53 -5.72 -2.52
C HIS A 141 31.97 -6.18 -2.25
N CYS A 142 32.90 -5.80 -3.13
CA CYS A 142 34.31 -6.16 -3.10
C CYS A 142 35.19 -4.91 -2.96
N GLN A 143 36.20 -4.97 -2.10
CA GLN A 143 37.21 -3.93 -1.93
C GLN A 143 38.60 -4.55 -1.84
N ILE A 144 39.57 -4.01 -2.58
CA ILE A 144 40.92 -4.56 -2.67
C ILE A 144 41.96 -3.45 -2.53
N SER A 145 42.90 -3.65 -1.62
CA SER A 145 44.07 -2.81 -1.40
C SER A 145 45.31 -3.66 -1.16
N PHE A 146 46.46 -3.02 -1.04
CA PHE A 146 47.71 -3.67 -0.67
C PHE A 146 48.36 -2.87 0.46
N THR A 147 48.98 -3.51 1.44
CA THR A 147 49.71 -2.81 2.50
C THR A 147 50.68 -3.75 3.20
N ASN A 148 51.86 -3.26 3.59
CA ASN A 148 52.85 -4.02 4.37
C ASN A 148 53.17 -5.42 3.81
N SER A 149 53.23 -5.55 2.48
CA SER A 149 53.42 -6.82 1.77
C SER A 149 52.25 -7.81 1.85
N TYR A 150 51.07 -7.39 2.32
CA TYR A 150 49.85 -8.19 2.34
C TYR A 150 48.81 -7.63 1.38
N TRP A 151 48.09 -8.53 0.71
CA TRP A 151 46.82 -8.19 0.09
C TRP A 151 45.78 -7.96 1.17
N LEU A 152 45.01 -6.89 1.00
CA LEU A 152 43.86 -6.59 1.82
C LEU A 152 42.63 -6.72 0.95
N VAL A 153 41.83 -7.76 1.20
CA VAL A 153 40.56 -7.98 0.53
C VAL A 153 39.44 -7.89 1.52
N ALA A 154 38.35 -7.25 1.13
CA ALA A 154 37.22 -7.10 1.99
C ALA A 154 35.91 -7.21 1.24
N SER A 155 34.91 -7.72 1.97
CA SER A 155 33.52 -7.43 1.68
C SER A 155 33.14 -6.06 2.24
N LYS A 156 31.84 -5.69 2.24
CA LYS A 156 31.36 -4.40 2.76
C LYS A 156 31.98 -3.98 4.12
N ASN A 157 31.93 -4.85 5.13
CA ASN A 157 32.33 -4.49 6.51
C ASN A 157 33.24 -5.55 7.16
N CYS A 158 33.88 -6.41 6.36
CA CYS A 158 34.73 -7.49 6.87
C CYS A 158 35.94 -7.64 5.97
N THR A 159 37.12 -7.44 6.56
CA THR A 159 38.41 -7.41 5.89
C THR A 159 39.26 -8.60 6.29
N ILE A 160 40.06 -9.09 5.35
CA ILE A 160 41.09 -10.10 5.58
C ILE A 160 42.41 -9.66 4.94
N LEU A 161 43.50 -10.05 5.59
CA LEU A 161 44.88 -9.89 5.14
C LEU A 161 45.46 -11.25 4.76
N PHE A 162 46.15 -11.32 3.62
CA PHE A 162 46.82 -12.54 3.17
C PHE A 162 47.96 -12.25 2.21
N GLN A 163 48.93 -13.15 2.13
CA GLN A 163 49.96 -13.19 1.09
C GLN A 163 49.71 -14.35 0.13
N THR A 164 49.31 -15.49 0.68
CA THR A 164 49.11 -16.75 0.00
C THR A 164 47.71 -17.29 0.25
N GLU A 165 47.32 -18.31 -0.52
CA GLU A 165 46.04 -18.97 -0.31
C GLU A 165 45.95 -19.65 1.07
N ASN A 166 47.07 -20.15 1.61
CA ASN A 166 47.12 -20.80 2.91
C ASN A 166 46.72 -19.86 4.07
N ASP A 167 47.01 -18.57 3.95
CA ASP A 167 46.63 -17.57 4.96
C ASP A 167 45.12 -17.45 5.12
N LEU A 168 44.35 -17.77 4.07
CA LEU A 168 42.88 -17.74 4.12
C LEU A 168 42.31 -18.77 5.10
N ASN A 169 43.07 -19.81 5.47
CA ASN A 169 42.68 -20.84 6.43
C ASN A 169 42.69 -20.34 7.88
N GLN A 170 43.32 -19.19 8.15
CA GLN A 170 43.30 -18.55 9.47
C GLN A 170 41.92 -17.93 9.78
N TYR A 171 41.08 -17.75 8.77
CA TYR A 171 39.77 -17.09 8.88
C TYR A 171 38.64 -18.14 8.87
N ASN A 172 38.34 -18.69 10.04
CA ASN A 172 37.31 -19.74 10.20
C ASN A 172 35.93 -19.21 10.58
N HIS A 173 35.82 -17.94 10.95
CA HIS A 173 34.54 -17.36 11.36
C HIS A 173 33.66 -17.07 10.14
N LEU A 174 32.37 -17.39 10.23
CA LEU A 174 31.33 -17.15 9.21
C LEU A 174 31.24 -15.70 8.69
N ARG A 175 31.79 -14.72 9.41
CA ARG A 175 31.80 -13.32 8.96
C ARG A 175 32.76 -13.09 7.79
N HIS A 176 33.78 -13.94 7.66
CA HIS A 176 34.84 -13.82 6.66
C HIS A 176 34.48 -14.52 5.34
N THR A 177 33.35 -15.24 5.27
CA THR A 177 32.95 -16.04 4.11
C THR A 177 33.05 -15.28 2.79
N TRP A 178 32.46 -14.10 2.70
CA TRP A 178 32.51 -13.29 1.47
C TRP A 178 33.91 -12.78 1.15
N ALA A 179 34.62 -12.28 2.16
CA ALA A 179 35.99 -11.79 1.96
C ALA A 179 36.92 -12.93 1.47
N LYS A 180 36.73 -14.16 1.95
CA LYS A 180 37.46 -15.34 1.47
C LYS A 180 37.13 -15.69 0.03
N LEU A 181 35.86 -15.68 -0.35
CA LEU A 181 35.44 -15.94 -1.74
C LEU A 181 36.02 -14.91 -2.70
N ILE A 182 35.99 -13.63 -2.31
CA ILE A 182 36.59 -12.53 -3.06
C ILE A 182 38.11 -12.71 -3.15
N ALA A 183 38.78 -13.05 -2.05
CA ALA A 183 40.23 -13.23 -2.02
C ALA A 183 40.69 -14.40 -2.90
N LYS A 184 39.96 -15.51 -2.91
CA LYS A 184 40.21 -16.63 -3.84
C LYS A 184 40.11 -16.17 -5.29
N GLN A 185 39.04 -15.46 -5.65
CA GLN A 185 38.90 -14.94 -7.01
C GLN A 185 39.99 -13.91 -7.35
N TRP A 186 40.41 -13.10 -6.39
CA TRP A 186 41.52 -12.17 -6.57
C TRP A 186 42.84 -12.90 -6.83
N LEU A 187 43.14 -13.97 -6.07
CA LEU A 187 44.32 -14.82 -6.27
C LEU A 187 44.36 -15.39 -7.69
N GLU A 188 43.22 -15.84 -8.23
CA GLU A 188 43.14 -16.32 -9.62
C GLU A 188 43.45 -15.25 -10.67
N ILE A 189 43.00 -14.00 -10.43
CA ILE A 189 43.32 -12.88 -11.31
C ILE A 189 44.82 -12.56 -11.25
N ILE A 190 45.39 -12.48 -10.04
CA ILE A 190 46.78 -12.05 -9.89
C ILE A 190 47.83 -13.12 -10.25
N LYS A 191 47.44 -14.40 -10.34
CA LYS A 191 48.32 -15.48 -10.83
C LYS A 191 48.77 -15.28 -12.29
N GLN A 192 48.03 -14.48 -13.07
CA GLN A 192 48.23 -14.38 -14.52
C GLN A 192 49.30 -13.34 -14.93
N GLN A 193 49.70 -12.41 -14.06
CA GLN A 193 50.65 -11.34 -14.39
C GLN A 193 51.51 -10.93 -13.18
N ASN A 194 52.65 -10.26 -13.41
CA ASN A 194 53.37 -9.61 -12.32
C ASN A 194 52.71 -8.25 -12.00
N TYR A 195 52.31 -8.05 -10.75
CA TYR A 195 51.51 -6.93 -10.27
C TYR A 195 52.26 -5.99 -9.31
N ASP A 196 53.59 -5.90 -9.36
CA ASP A 196 54.34 -5.02 -8.45
C ASP A 196 53.95 -3.53 -8.58
N ASP A 197 53.73 -3.07 -9.81
CA ASP A 197 53.17 -1.73 -10.09
C ASP A 197 51.78 -1.53 -9.48
N LEU A 198 50.93 -2.56 -9.55
CA LEU A 198 49.58 -2.52 -8.99
C LEU A 198 49.63 -2.52 -7.47
N LYS A 199 50.50 -3.32 -6.86
CA LYS A 199 50.72 -3.33 -5.40
C LYS A 199 51.15 -1.95 -4.91
N SER A 200 52.10 -1.33 -5.59
CA SER A 200 52.55 0.04 -5.29
C SER A 200 51.40 1.05 -5.39
N PHE A 201 50.60 0.97 -6.46
CA PHE A 201 49.43 1.82 -6.64
C PHE A 201 48.36 1.62 -5.54
N LEU A 202 48.04 0.37 -5.22
CA LEU A 202 47.03 -0.02 -4.22
C LEU A 202 47.50 0.14 -2.78
N ASN A 203 48.76 0.52 -2.56
CA ASN A 203 49.24 0.95 -1.25
C ASN A 203 48.60 2.27 -0.79
N GLN A 204 48.14 3.09 -1.74
CA GLN A 204 47.47 4.37 -1.47
C GLN A 204 46.01 4.39 -1.93
N HIS A 205 45.54 3.30 -2.54
CA HIS A 205 44.23 3.25 -3.18
C HIS A 205 43.48 1.97 -2.82
N THR A 206 42.15 2.05 -2.86
CA THR A 206 41.25 0.90 -2.77
C THR A 206 40.51 0.74 -4.10
N LEU A 207 40.64 -0.42 -4.74
CA LEU A 207 39.76 -0.85 -5.82
C LEU A 207 38.40 -1.22 -5.25
N ILE A 208 37.33 -0.77 -5.88
CA ILE A 208 35.96 -1.07 -5.49
C ILE A 208 35.27 -1.78 -6.64
N GLY A 209 34.64 -2.91 -6.34
CA GLY A 209 33.95 -3.75 -7.31
C GLY A 209 32.81 -4.55 -6.71
N GLU A 210 32.22 -5.43 -7.53
CA GLU A 210 31.28 -6.47 -7.11
C GLU A 210 31.85 -7.85 -7.45
N TYR A 211 31.62 -8.81 -6.55
CA TYR A 211 31.82 -10.24 -6.76
C TYR A 211 30.50 -10.85 -7.25
N CYS A 212 30.49 -11.29 -8.50
CA CYS A 212 29.30 -11.72 -9.21
C CYS A 212 29.40 -13.19 -9.65
N GLY A 213 28.24 -13.82 -9.90
CA GLY A 213 28.13 -15.11 -10.58
C GLY A 213 28.48 -16.35 -9.80
N ASN A 214 28.51 -16.28 -8.47
CA ASN A 214 28.60 -17.47 -7.65
C ASN A 214 27.22 -18.16 -7.56
N PRO A 215 27.07 -19.42 -8.02
CA PRO A 215 25.78 -20.11 -8.07
C PRO A 215 25.20 -20.43 -6.69
N ASN A 216 26.02 -20.45 -5.64
CA ASN A 216 25.58 -20.69 -4.27
C ASN A 216 25.18 -19.41 -3.52
N TYR A 217 25.19 -18.28 -4.22
CA TYR A 217 25.16 -16.93 -3.67
C TYR A 217 24.58 -15.94 -4.69
N GLN A 218 23.58 -16.40 -5.44
CA GLN A 218 22.89 -15.60 -6.44
C GLN A 218 22.10 -14.47 -5.79
N HIS A 219 22.13 -13.30 -6.42
CA HIS A 219 21.26 -12.20 -6.07
C HIS A 219 19.96 -12.26 -6.89
N ILE A 220 19.72 -11.31 -7.78
CA ILE A 220 18.50 -11.24 -8.63
C ILE A 220 18.90 -11.22 -10.12
N THR A 221 20.11 -10.77 -10.45
CA THR A 221 20.64 -10.85 -11.81
C THR A 221 21.45 -12.13 -12.01
N LYS A 222 21.22 -12.81 -13.14
CA LYS A 222 21.98 -14.01 -13.54
C LYS A 222 23.31 -13.62 -14.15
N TYR A 223 24.34 -14.40 -13.83
CA TYR A 223 25.69 -14.25 -14.38
C TYR A 223 26.18 -15.62 -14.83
N SER A 224 26.95 -15.67 -15.92
CA SER A 224 27.40 -16.94 -16.50
C SER A 224 28.60 -17.56 -15.80
N HIS A 225 29.38 -16.77 -15.05
CA HIS A 225 30.57 -17.24 -14.34
C HIS A 225 30.94 -16.32 -13.19
N ILE A 226 31.73 -16.86 -12.25
CA ILE A 226 32.29 -16.12 -11.10
C ILE A 226 33.32 -15.11 -11.60
N GLN A 227 33.18 -13.85 -11.18
CA GLN A 227 34.07 -12.77 -11.62
C GLN A 227 34.10 -11.60 -10.63
N LEU A 228 35.14 -10.74 -10.74
CA LEU A 228 35.23 -9.45 -10.06
C LEU A 228 35.09 -8.32 -11.07
N ILE A 229 34.07 -7.47 -10.90
CA ILE A 229 33.80 -6.35 -11.80
C ILE A 229 34.05 -5.04 -11.05
N PHE A 230 35.07 -4.29 -11.44
CA PHE A 230 35.44 -3.03 -10.79
C PHE A 230 34.71 -1.84 -11.39
N TYR A 231 34.42 -0.83 -10.56
CA TYR A 231 33.69 0.35 -10.99
C TYR A 231 34.16 1.67 -10.35
N ALA A 232 34.99 1.63 -9.31
CA ALA A 232 35.57 2.82 -8.70
C ALA A 232 36.94 2.54 -8.08
N ILE A 233 37.77 3.57 -7.98
CA ILE A 233 39.00 3.57 -7.18
C ILE A 233 38.94 4.74 -6.20
N VAL A 234 39.25 4.49 -4.93
CA VAL A 234 39.25 5.50 -3.87
C VAL A 234 40.67 5.70 -3.36
N ASN A 235 41.12 6.95 -3.25
CA ASN A 235 42.38 7.26 -2.58
C ASN A 235 42.15 7.19 -1.06
N ASN A 236 42.97 6.41 -0.36
CA ASN A 236 42.81 6.13 1.07
C ASN A 236 42.97 7.38 1.95
N ASN A 237 43.72 8.37 1.47
CA ASN A 237 44.07 9.59 2.19
C ASN A 237 43.36 10.85 1.66
N SER A 238 42.46 10.72 0.68
CA SER A 238 41.71 11.86 0.12
C SER A 238 40.32 12.03 0.75
N PRO A 239 39.84 13.29 0.92
CA PRO A 239 38.43 13.53 1.17
C PRO A 239 37.54 13.17 -0.02
N ASP A 240 38.05 13.03 -1.25
CA ASP A 240 37.23 12.82 -2.44
C ASP A 240 36.31 11.58 -2.36
N ILE A 241 35.30 11.55 -3.24
CA ILE A 241 34.38 10.40 -3.31
C ILE A 241 35.11 9.18 -3.88
N CYS A 242 35.71 9.36 -5.06
CA CYS A 242 36.54 8.41 -5.79
C CYS A 242 37.27 9.14 -6.94
N LEU A 243 38.16 8.45 -7.64
CA LEU A 243 38.74 8.95 -8.89
C LEU A 243 37.67 9.13 -9.98
N PRO A 244 37.88 10.04 -10.96
CA PRO A 244 37.05 10.12 -12.15
C PRO A 244 36.90 8.77 -12.86
N VAL A 245 35.75 8.56 -13.50
CA VAL A 245 35.39 7.28 -14.14
C VAL A 245 36.39 6.89 -15.22
N GLU A 246 36.82 7.82 -16.07
CA GLU A 246 37.82 7.53 -17.11
C GLU A 246 39.17 7.13 -16.52
N ASN A 247 39.61 7.81 -15.45
CA ASN A 247 40.86 7.46 -14.76
C ASN A 247 40.76 6.04 -14.20
N THR A 248 39.64 5.70 -13.56
CA THR A 248 39.38 4.36 -13.04
C THR A 248 39.42 3.31 -14.16
N LYS A 249 38.71 3.58 -15.26
CA LYS A 249 38.65 2.69 -16.44
C LYS A 249 40.03 2.47 -17.05
N ASN A 250 40.83 3.53 -17.18
CA ASN A 250 42.19 3.47 -17.70
C ASN A 250 43.11 2.65 -16.79
N ILE A 251 43.00 2.80 -15.48
CA ILE A 251 43.76 2.00 -14.50
C ILE A 251 43.35 0.52 -14.59
N CYS A 252 42.06 0.23 -14.62
CA CYS A 252 41.58 -1.15 -14.77
C CYS A 252 42.10 -1.77 -16.08
N LYS A 253 42.00 -1.04 -17.19
CA LYS A 253 42.53 -1.46 -18.49
C LYS A 253 44.05 -1.70 -18.45
N LYS A 254 44.81 -0.81 -17.80
CA LYS A 254 46.28 -0.94 -17.65
C LYS A 254 46.66 -2.27 -16.98
N PHE A 255 45.90 -2.69 -15.98
CA PHE A 255 46.17 -3.90 -15.19
C PHE A 255 45.34 -5.13 -15.62
N ASN A 256 44.71 -5.06 -16.80
CA ASN A 256 43.82 -6.11 -17.33
C ASN A 256 42.71 -6.52 -16.34
N LEU A 257 42.21 -5.57 -15.56
CA LEU A 257 41.09 -5.75 -14.64
C LEU A 257 39.78 -5.45 -15.35
N GLN A 258 38.76 -6.26 -15.09
CA GLN A 258 37.44 -6.05 -15.67
C GLN A 258 36.80 -4.79 -15.08
N PHE A 259 36.40 -3.87 -15.96
CA PHE A 259 35.68 -2.66 -15.61
C PHE A 259 34.21 -2.75 -16.05
N VAL A 260 33.31 -2.23 -15.22
CA VAL A 260 31.87 -2.25 -15.51
C VAL A 260 31.52 -1.53 -16.81
N LYS A 261 30.50 -2.02 -17.53
CA LYS A 261 30.00 -1.35 -18.74
C LYS A 261 29.53 0.05 -18.39
N ASN A 262 29.92 1.04 -19.21
CA ASN A 262 29.57 2.43 -19.00
C ASN A 262 29.20 3.16 -20.29
N SER A 263 28.41 4.22 -20.15
CA SER A 263 28.09 5.20 -21.19
C SER A 263 28.19 6.60 -20.58
N GLN A 264 28.38 7.62 -21.41
CA GLN A 264 28.63 8.98 -20.91
C GLN A 264 28.06 10.06 -21.82
N ILE A 265 27.72 11.19 -21.21
CA ILE A 265 27.38 12.43 -21.89
C ILE A 265 28.17 13.55 -21.20
N LYS A 266 28.88 14.36 -21.99
CA LYS A 266 29.87 15.33 -21.50
C LYS A 266 29.40 16.76 -21.72
N ASN A 267 30.08 17.69 -21.02
CA ASN A 267 30.05 19.13 -21.27
C ASN A 267 28.71 19.84 -20.98
N PHE A 268 27.97 19.42 -19.96
CA PHE A 268 26.81 20.18 -19.49
C PHE A 268 27.27 21.45 -18.76
N ASN A 269 26.73 22.59 -19.16
CA ASN A 269 26.94 23.90 -18.53
C ASN A 269 25.63 24.50 -17.99
N ASN A 270 24.52 23.76 -18.08
CA ASN A 270 23.20 24.19 -17.66
C ASN A 270 22.56 23.11 -16.76
N TYR A 271 22.10 23.52 -15.57
CA TYR A 271 21.55 22.61 -14.57
C TYR A 271 20.21 21.98 -15.00
N GLU A 272 19.34 22.73 -15.67
CA GLU A 272 18.05 22.22 -16.17
C GLU A 272 18.24 21.17 -17.26
N VAL A 273 19.27 21.32 -18.10
CA VAL A 273 19.65 20.32 -19.11
C VAL A 273 20.14 19.03 -18.44
N VAL A 274 20.90 19.13 -17.35
CA VAL A 274 21.27 17.96 -16.54
C VAL A 274 20.03 17.28 -15.95
N LEU A 275 19.11 18.04 -15.37
CA LEU A 275 17.86 17.47 -14.80
C LEU A 275 17.01 16.79 -15.87
N SER A 276 16.90 17.38 -17.06
CA SER A 276 16.20 16.79 -18.20
C SER A 276 16.84 15.47 -18.65
N GLN A 277 18.16 15.41 -18.70
CA GLN A 277 18.87 14.18 -19.04
C GLN A 277 18.68 13.09 -17.97
N LEU A 278 18.71 13.47 -16.68
CA LEU A 278 18.42 12.55 -15.58
C LEU A 278 16.98 12.05 -15.62
N SER A 279 16.03 12.91 -15.98
CA SER A 279 14.61 12.56 -16.18
C SER A 279 14.46 11.45 -17.22
N ILE A 280 15.13 11.60 -18.38
CA ILE A 280 15.15 10.61 -19.46
C ILE A 280 15.74 9.28 -18.97
N TRP A 281 16.93 9.31 -18.36
CA TRP A 281 17.56 8.08 -17.85
C TRP A 281 16.75 7.40 -16.75
N SER A 282 16.17 8.19 -15.86
CA SER A 282 15.30 7.73 -14.77
C SER A 282 14.09 6.97 -15.32
N GLN A 283 13.44 7.49 -16.36
CA GLN A 283 12.34 6.82 -17.03
C GLN A 283 12.79 5.55 -17.77
N LEU A 284 13.83 5.63 -18.60
CA LEU A 284 14.32 4.49 -19.39
C LEU A 284 14.77 3.33 -18.50
N ILE A 285 15.49 3.62 -17.40
CA ILE A 285 15.96 2.59 -16.47
C ILE A 285 14.79 2.06 -15.63
N GLY A 286 13.90 2.94 -15.16
CA GLY A 286 12.76 2.56 -14.33
C GLY A 286 11.79 1.62 -15.06
N GLN A 287 11.51 1.90 -16.34
CA GLN A 287 10.59 1.13 -17.20
C GLN A 287 11.26 -0.06 -17.91
N GLY A 288 12.59 -0.10 -17.96
CA GLY A 288 13.32 -1.14 -18.69
C GLY A 288 13.19 -2.52 -18.03
N PRO A 289 13.13 -3.61 -18.83
CA PRO A 289 13.11 -4.97 -18.33
C PRO A 289 14.47 -5.35 -17.72
N MET A 290 14.45 -6.17 -16.67
CA MET A 290 15.61 -6.54 -15.88
C MET A 290 16.69 -7.24 -16.71
N GLU A 291 16.32 -7.95 -17.77
CA GLU A 291 17.25 -8.61 -18.71
C GLU A 291 18.14 -7.58 -19.43
N LEU A 292 17.60 -6.39 -19.71
CA LEU A 292 18.31 -5.32 -20.42
C LEU A 292 19.04 -4.36 -19.49
N VAL A 293 18.39 -3.97 -18.38
CA VAL A 293 18.91 -2.93 -17.48
C VAL A 293 19.49 -3.48 -16.18
N GLY A 294 19.37 -4.79 -15.91
CA GLY A 294 19.80 -5.43 -14.68
C GLY A 294 19.10 -4.86 -13.44
N GLU A 295 19.85 -4.67 -12.35
CA GLU A 295 19.37 -3.92 -11.19
C GLU A 295 19.12 -2.44 -11.52
N GLY A 296 19.78 -1.90 -12.55
CA GLY A 296 19.69 -0.51 -12.99
C GLY A 296 21.07 0.10 -13.28
N SER A 297 21.29 1.34 -12.88
CA SER A 297 22.54 2.06 -13.12
C SER A 297 23.00 2.90 -11.94
N VAL A 298 24.30 3.11 -11.85
CA VAL A 298 24.93 4.09 -10.96
C VAL A 298 25.37 5.28 -11.81
N ILE A 299 24.91 6.47 -11.44
CA ILE A 299 25.25 7.72 -12.15
C ILE A 299 26.33 8.45 -11.38
N TYR A 300 27.43 8.75 -12.06
CA TYR A 300 28.53 9.56 -11.55
C TYR A 300 28.45 10.96 -12.16
N PHE A 301 28.55 11.96 -11.30
CA PHE A 301 28.61 13.37 -11.68
C PHE A 301 30.05 13.83 -11.54
N ILE A 302 30.68 14.17 -12.66
CA ILE A 302 32.08 14.65 -12.71
C ILE A 302 32.06 16.13 -13.08
N ALA A 303 32.67 16.96 -12.24
CA ALA A 303 32.91 18.35 -12.57
C ALA A 303 34.29 18.50 -13.21
N GLU A 304 34.39 19.34 -14.24
CA GLU A 304 35.62 19.71 -14.91
C GLU A 304 35.82 21.22 -14.85
N ASP A 305 36.97 21.64 -14.33
CA ASP A 305 37.34 23.06 -14.29
C ASP A 305 37.85 23.58 -15.65
N GLN A 306 38.23 24.85 -15.71
CA GLN A 306 38.70 25.49 -16.95
C GLN A 306 40.06 24.96 -17.44
N ILE A 307 40.84 24.32 -16.57
CA ILE A 307 42.17 23.77 -16.87
C ILE A 307 42.06 22.28 -17.25
N GLY A 308 40.86 21.70 -17.14
CA GLY A 308 40.57 20.30 -17.47
C GLY A 308 40.71 19.34 -16.30
N ASN A 309 40.87 19.82 -15.05
CA ASN A 309 40.91 18.94 -13.88
C ASN A 309 39.52 18.40 -13.61
N GLN A 310 39.43 17.07 -13.45
CA GLN A 310 38.18 16.36 -13.22
C GLN A 310 38.05 15.87 -11.78
N GLN A 311 36.87 16.04 -11.18
CA GLN A 311 36.56 15.54 -9.84
C GLN A 311 35.16 14.93 -9.79
N THR A 312 35.02 13.76 -9.16
CA THR A 312 33.70 13.18 -8.88
C THR A 312 33.04 13.92 -7.71
N ILE A 313 31.99 14.68 -8.01
CA ILE A 313 31.31 15.56 -7.04
C ILE A 313 30.07 14.91 -6.40
N SER A 314 29.46 13.93 -7.06
CA SER A 314 28.27 13.23 -6.55
C SER A 314 28.08 11.88 -7.25
N ILE A 315 27.33 10.98 -6.61
CA ILE A 315 26.96 9.66 -7.13
C ILE A 315 25.50 9.37 -6.71
N CYS A 316 24.71 8.75 -7.59
CA CYS A 316 23.39 8.23 -7.23
C CYS A 316 23.07 6.91 -7.93
N LYS A 317 21.99 6.25 -7.51
CA LYS A 317 21.49 5.01 -8.10
C LYS A 317 20.14 5.25 -8.77
N LEU A 318 19.97 4.71 -9.96
CA LEU A 318 18.68 4.51 -10.61
C LEU A 318 18.45 3.01 -10.67
N LYS A 319 17.31 2.53 -10.16
CA LYS A 319 17.00 1.10 -10.15
C LYS A 319 15.85 0.81 -11.09
N SER A 320 15.91 -0.33 -11.76
CA SER A 320 14.79 -0.81 -12.56
C SER A 320 13.63 -1.19 -11.65
N MET A 321 12.42 -0.95 -12.14
CA MET A 321 11.25 -1.23 -11.33
C MET A 321 11.02 -2.72 -11.16
N GLU A 322 11.26 -3.50 -12.21
CA GLU A 322 11.16 -4.97 -12.17
C GLU A 322 12.09 -5.58 -11.12
N TYR A 323 13.34 -5.11 -11.04
CA TYR A 323 14.25 -5.50 -9.95
C TYR A 323 13.66 -5.18 -8.57
N LEU A 324 13.06 -4.00 -8.38
CA LEU A 324 12.45 -3.62 -7.10
C LEU A 324 11.28 -4.55 -6.74
N ILE A 325 10.48 -4.95 -7.72
CA ILE A 325 9.36 -5.88 -7.55
C ILE A 325 9.89 -7.24 -7.10
N TYR A 326 10.82 -7.84 -7.83
CA TYR A 326 11.37 -9.16 -7.49
C TYR A 326 12.16 -9.14 -6.19
N ARG A 327 12.91 -8.06 -5.92
CA ARG A 327 13.57 -7.88 -4.62
C ARG A 327 12.56 -7.86 -3.49
N LYS A 328 11.44 -7.17 -3.66
CA LYS A 328 10.41 -7.10 -2.63
C LYS A 328 9.74 -8.46 -2.41
N LEU A 329 9.44 -9.17 -3.50
CA LEU A 329 8.93 -10.54 -3.46
C LEU A 329 9.87 -11.43 -2.63
N ARG A 330 11.17 -11.45 -2.96
CA ARG A 330 12.17 -12.25 -2.23
C ARG A 330 12.20 -11.97 -0.73
N GLU A 331 12.22 -10.69 -0.33
CA GLU A 331 12.28 -10.35 1.10
C GLU A 331 10.99 -10.75 1.84
N LEU A 332 9.82 -10.68 1.19
CA LEU A 332 8.56 -11.14 1.79
C LEU A 332 8.49 -12.67 1.87
N LEU A 333 8.99 -13.40 0.87
CA LEU A 333 9.09 -14.87 0.91
C LEU A 333 10.03 -15.32 2.04
N LYS A 334 11.16 -14.64 2.25
CA LYS A 334 12.05 -14.91 3.40
C LYS A 334 11.35 -14.73 4.75
N ILE A 335 10.53 -13.69 4.88
CA ILE A 335 9.74 -13.45 6.09
C ILE A 335 8.69 -14.56 6.25
N LEU A 336 8.05 -14.99 5.16
CA LEU A 336 7.08 -16.08 5.19
C LEU A 336 7.73 -17.38 5.70
N ILE A 337 8.88 -17.78 5.15
CA ILE A 337 9.60 -19.00 5.57
C ILE A 337 9.97 -18.93 7.05
N GLN A 338 10.48 -17.79 7.53
CA GLN A 338 10.81 -17.62 8.94
C GLN A 338 9.59 -17.82 9.85
N LYS A 339 8.41 -17.34 9.43
CA LYS A 339 7.18 -17.49 10.20
C LYS A 339 6.63 -18.90 10.17
N ILE A 340 6.70 -19.57 9.01
CA ILE A 340 6.37 -20.99 8.89
C ILE A 340 7.24 -21.81 9.84
N ASN A 341 8.56 -21.56 9.87
CA ASN A 341 9.50 -22.26 10.77
C ASN A 341 9.25 -22.01 12.26
N LEU A 342 8.63 -20.89 12.61
CA LEU A 342 8.24 -20.56 13.98
C LEU A 342 6.88 -21.15 14.37
N ASN A 343 6.26 -21.95 13.50
CA ASN A 343 4.90 -22.47 13.65
C ASN A 343 3.86 -21.36 13.95
N GLU A 344 4.10 -20.14 13.47
CA GLU A 344 3.08 -19.09 13.50
C GLU A 344 1.99 -19.48 12.50
N HIS A 345 0.74 -19.67 12.93
CA HIS A 345 -0.40 -19.85 12.03
C HIS A 345 -0.52 -18.63 11.12
N TYR A 346 0.04 -18.73 9.91
CA TYR A 346 0.22 -17.59 9.03
C TYR A 346 -0.67 -17.71 7.80
N GLN A 347 -1.39 -16.63 7.50
CA GLN A 347 -2.26 -16.59 6.33
C GLN A 347 -1.50 -16.07 5.11
N LEU A 348 -1.45 -16.89 4.06
CA LEU A 348 -0.88 -16.55 2.76
C LEU A 348 -1.44 -15.22 2.21
N SER A 349 -2.74 -15.01 2.36
CA SER A 349 -3.45 -13.80 1.95
C SER A 349 -2.89 -12.52 2.57
N VAL A 350 -2.33 -12.59 3.78
CA VAL A 350 -1.73 -11.41 4.44
C VAL A 350 -0.40 -11.03 3.81
N GLN A 351 0.47 -11.99 3.45
CA GLN A 351 1.71 -11.64 2.75
C GLN A 351 1.43 -11.16 1.33
N LEU A 352 0.48 -11.81 0.64
CA LEU A 352 0.08 -11.37 -0.69
C LEU A 352 -0.51 -9.94 -0.64
N GLY A 353 -1.35 -9.64 0.35
CA GLY A 353 -1.85 -8.28 0.59
C GLY A 353 -0.75 -7.26 0.87
N LYS A 354 0.29 -7.64 1.64
CA LYS A 354 1.48 -6.79 1.86
C LYS A 354 2.26 -6.57 0.56
N PHE A 355 2.47 -7.62 -0.24
CA PHE A 355 3.13 -7.50 -1.53
C PHE A 355 2.35 -6.60 -2.47
N LEU A 356 1.03 -6.74 -2.55
CA LEU A 356 0.14 -5.88 -3.34
C LEU A 356 0.28 -4.40 -2.97
N ASN A 357 0.26 -4.08 -1.67
CA ASN A 357 0.44 -2.71 -1.20
C ASN A 357 1.80 -2.13 -1.58
N GLU A 358 2.85 -2.95 -1.51
CA GLU A 358 4.22 -2.54 -1.84
C GLU A 358 4.42 -2.40 -3.34
N LEU A 359 3.84 -3.31 -4.13
CA LEU A 359 3.79 -3.21 -5.58
C LEU A 359 3.09 -1.92 -6.01
N GLN A 360 1.95 -1.57 -5.40
CA GLN A 360 1.25 -0.31 -5.65
C GLN A 360 2.11 0.92 -5.33
N ILE A 361 2.99 0.86 -4.34
CA ILE A 361 3.93 1.95 -4.03
C ILE A 361 5.02 2.05 -5.10
N ILE A 362 5.54 0.90 -5.55
CA ILE A 362 6.60 0.81 -6.55
C ILE A 362 6.12 1.34 -7.92
N ILE A 363 4.95 0.86 -8.41
CA ILE A 363 4.40 1.21 -9.73
C ILE A 363 3.87 2.65 -9.83
N LYS A 364 3.75 3.38 -8.71
CA LYS A 364 3.40 4.81 -8.76
C LYS A 364 4.47 5.66 -9.44
N GLN A 365 5.70 5.16 -9.56
CA GLN A 365 6.82 5.90 -10.13
C GLN A 365 6.95 5.70 -11.64
N TYR A 366 6.75 4.47 -12.12
CA TYR A 366 6.90 4.09 -13.52
C TYR A 366 5.90 2.98 -13.88
N SER A 367 5.61 2.82 -15.17
CA SER A 367 4.90 1.65 -15.69
C SER A 367 5.85 0.45 -15.77
N PRO A 368 5.43 -0.75 -15.36
CA PRO A 368 6.31 -1.92 -15.39
C PRO A 368 6.49 -2.46 -16.82
N PRO A 369 7.62 -3.13 -17.10
CA PRO A 369 7.87 -3.69 -18.43
C PRO A 369 6.88 -4.80 -18.77
N GLN A 370 6.40 -5.56 -17.77
CA GLN A 370 5.30 -6.50 -17.92
C GLN A 370 4.00 -5.95 -17.32
N PRO A 371 2.82 -6.40 -17.78
CA PRO A 371 1.54 -6.03 -17.16
C PRO A 371 1.50 -6.34 -15.66
N ILE A 372 0.85 -5.51 -14.84
CA ILE A 372 0.77 -5.72 -13.37
C ILE A 372 0.29 -7.14 -13.03
N ARG A 373 -0.69 -7.66 -13.79
CA ARG A 373 -1.23 -9.02 -13.63
C ARG A 373 -0.16 -10.12 -13.66
N TYR A 374 0.89 -9.94 -14.47
CA TYR A 374 2.01 -10.87 -14.56
C TYR A 374 2.72 -10.99 -13.21
N TYR A 375 3.13 -9.87 -12.61
CA TYR A 375 3.80 -9.89 -11.30
C TYR A 375 2.91 -10.37 -10.17
N LEU A 376 1.60 -10.12 -10.25
CA LEU A 376 0.65 -10.66 -9.28
C LEU A 376 0.58 -12.18 -9.36
N HIS A 377 0.54 -12.73 -10.57
CA HIS A 377 0.52 -14.17 -10.80
C HIS A 377 1.81 -14.83 -10.33
N ILE A 378 2.98 -14.33 -10.74
CA ILE A 378 4.30 -14.77 -10.23
C ILE A 378 4.31 -14.75 -8.71
N SER A 379 3.87 -13.65 -8.09
CA SER A 379 3.89 -13.55 -6.63
C SER A 379 2.99 -14.57 -5.96
N LYS A 380 1.79 -14.80 -6.51
CA LYS A 380 0.83 -15.78 -5.98
C LYS A 380 1.42 -17.18 -6.04
N LEU A 381 1.93 -17.60 -7.20
CA LEU A 381 2.58 -18.90 -7.37
C LEU A 381 3.77 -19.06 -6.43
N ALA A 382 4.65 -18.05 -6.35
CA ALA A 382 5.81 -18.09 -5.47
C ALA A 382 5.42 -18.22 -3.99
N PHE A 383 4.36 -17.52 -3.56
CA PHE A 383 3.85 -17.62 -2.20
C PHE A 383 3.23 -18.99 -1.93
N GLU A 384 2.44 -19.54 -2.87
CA GLU A 384 1.84 -20.86 -2.77
C GLU A 384 2.90 -21.96 -2.68
N GLU A 385 3.90 -21.94 -3.56
CA GLU A 385 5.03 -22.88 -3.58
C GLU A 385 5.79 -22.87 -2.24
N VAL A 386 6.14 -21.69 -1.73
CA VAL A 386 6.83 -21.57 -0.44
C VAL A 386 5.98 -22.09 0.73
N TYR A 387 4.67 -21.87 0.67
CA TYR A 387 3.75 -22.28 1.72
C TYR A 387 3.46 -23.79 1.71
N ASN A 388 3.29 -24.38 0.53
CA ASN A 388 2.92 -25.78 0.37
C ASN A 388 4.14 -26.71 0.46
N ASP A 389 5.22 -26.40 -0.26
CA ASP A 389 6.35 -27.31 -0.50
C ASP A 389 7.50 -27.11 0.49
N LYS A 390 7.31 -26.23 1.50
CA LYS A 390 8.26 -25.93 2.56
C LYS A 390 9.67 -25.61 2.02
N ILE A 391 9.70 -24.75 1.00
CA ILE A 391 10.95 -24.34 0.35
C ILE A 391 11.97 -23.84 1.40
N PRO A 392 13.22 -24.37 1.40
CA PRO A 392 14.24 -23.95 2.35
C PRO A 392 14.57 -22.46 2.25
N PHE A 393 14.88 -21.85 3.39
CA PHE A 393 15.26 -20.44 3.47
C PHE A 393 16.47 -20.10 2.59
N GLU A 394 17.41 -21.04 2.49
CA GLU A 394 18.63 -20.95 1.69
C GLU A 394 18.30 -20.82 0.21
N ARG A 395 17.29 -21.55 -0.30
CA ARG A 395 16.89 -21.47 -1.72
C ARG A 395 16.41 -20.07 -2.06
N ILE A 396 15.55 -19.46 -1.24
CA ILE A 396 15.10 -18.07 -1.47
C ILE A 396 16.20 -17.05 -1.19
N ARG A 397 17.13 -17.33 -0.27
CA ARG A 397 18.18 -16.39 0.09
C ARG A 397 19.33 -16.35 -0.91
N TYR A 398 19.74 -17.51 -1.42
CA TYR A 398 20.98 -17.71 -2.15
C TYR A 398 20.78 -18.21 -3.58
N ASN A 399 19.60 -18.74 -3.92
CA ASN A 399 19.28 -19.31 -5.23
C ASN A 399 17.95 -18.74 -5.73
N PHE A 400 17.73 -17.45 -5.50
CA PHE A 400 16.44 -16.82 -5.80
C PHE A 400 16.16 -16.73 -7.29
N VAL A 401 17.20 -16.60 -8.13
CA VAL A 401 17.03 -16.53 -9.59
C VAL A 401 16.52 -17.87 -10.11
N ASP A 402 17.14 -18.98 -9.70
CA ASP A 402 16.69 -20.32 -10.08
C ASP A 402 15.26 -20.60 -9.59
N PHE A 403 14.92 -20.12 -8.38
CA PHE A 403 13.54 -20.20 -7.87
C PHE A 403 12.57 -19.36 -8.70
N LEU A 404 12.94 -18.14 -9.07
CA LEU A 404 12.10 -17.25 -9.87
C LEU A 404 11.88 -17.83 -11.27
N GLU A 405 12.91 -18.34 -11.93
CA GLU A 405 12.82 -19.02 -13.23
C GLU A 405 11.85 -20.21 -13.15
N HIS A 406 11.92 -21.01 -12.08
CA HIS A 406 10.97 -22.09 -11.85
C HIS A 406 9.52 -21.59 -11.77
N ILE A 407 9.26 -20.53 -11.00
CA ILE A 407 7.91 -19.93 -10.89
C ILE A 407 7.44 -19.33 -12.22
N GLN A 408 8.34 -18.73 -12.99
CA GLN A 408 8.04 -18.18 -14.32
C GLN A 408 7.63 -19.29 -15.29
N ASN A 409 8.35 -20.41 -15.31
CA ASN A 409 7.99 -21.56 -16.15
C ASN A 409 6.62 -22.14 -15.75
N MET A 410 6.34 -22.27 -14.44
CA MET A 410 5.02 -22.71 -13.96
C MET A 410 3.89 -21.77 -14.39
N GLN A 411 4.18 -20.46 -14.51
CA GLN A 411 3.20 -19.50 -15.02
C GLN A 411 2.97 -19.69 -16.51
N GLU A 412 4.02 -19.88 -17.30
CA GLU A 412 3.90 -20.10 -18.75
C GLU A 412 3.02 -21.32 -19.04
N ASP A 413 3.25 -22.44 -18.34
CA ASP A 413 2.44 -23.65 -18.44
C ASP A 413 0.95 -23.37 -18.12
N LYS A 414 0.68 -22.65 -17.01
CA LYS A 414 -0.69 -22.31 -16.61
C LYS A 414 -1.35 -21.26 -17.49
N MET A 415 -0.59 -20.34 -18.08
CA MET A 415 -1.12 -19.36 -19.02
C MET A 415 -1.45 -20.02 -20.36
N SER A 416 -0.62 -20.95 -20.85
CA SER A 416 -0.98 -21.75 -22.03
C SER A 416 -2.25 -22.55 -21.83
N GLU A 417 -2.45 -23.15 -20.64
CA GLU A 417 -3.71 -23.85 -20.32
C GLU A 417 -4.92 -22.91 -20.33
N ILE A 418 -4.75 -21.67 -19.84
CA ILE A 418 -5.82 -20.65 -19.81
C ILE A 418 -6.10 -20.10 -21.22
N ASP A 419 -5.08 -19.90 -22.05
CA ASP A 419 -5.25 -19.43 -23.42
C ASP A 419 -5.87 -20.53 -24.31
N GLU A 420 -5.49 -21.80 -24.13
CA GLU A 420 -6.12 -22.96 -24.78
C GLU A 420 -7.58 -23.17 -24.33
N LEU A 421 -7.89 -22.96 -23.05
CA LEU A 421 -9.28 -22.97 -22.54
C LEU A 421 -10.07 -21.70 -22.90
N GLY A 422 -9.37 -20.60 -23.19
CA GLY A 422 -9.92 -19.30 -23.54
C GLY A 422 -10.35 -19.21 -25.00
N GLU A 423 -9.62 -19.87 -25.91
CA GLU A 423 -10.04 -20.02 -27.31
C GLU A 423 -11.29 -20.91 -27.46
N VAL A 424 -11.52 -21.84 -26.54
CA VAL A 424 -12.69 -22.75 -26.56
C VAL A 424 -13.94 -22.13 -25.87
N LYS A 425 -13.82 -20.96 -25.22
CA LYS A 425 -14.93 -20.32 -24.49
C LYS A 425 -15.06 -18.81 -24.74
N GLN A 426 -14.90 -18.35 -25.97
CA GLN A 426 -15.53 -17.08 -26.37
C GLN A 426 -17.05 -17.24 -26.46
N LYS A 427 -17.72 -17.30 -25.31
CA LYS A 427 -19.17 -17.12 -25.26
C LYS A 427 -19.51 -15.73 -25.79
N ASN A 428 -20.59 -15.62 -26.56
CA ASN A 428 -21.17 -14.37 -27.05
C ASN A 428 -21.36 -13.35 -25.93
N TYR A 429 -20.36 -12.50 -25.68
CA TYR A 429 -20.49 -11.39 -24.75
C TYR A 429 -21.10 -10.20 -25.50
N GLN A 430 -22.36 -9.89 -25.21
CA GLN A 430 -23.01 -8.68 -25.69
C GLN A 430 -22.28 -7.45 -25.16
N ARG A 431 -21.86 -6.55 -26.06
CA ARG A 431 -21.17 -5.30 -25.69
C ARG A 431 -22.11 -4.38 -24.92
N HIS A 432 -21.64 -3.87 -23.78
CA HIS A 432 -22.38 -2.89 -22.98
C HIS A 432 -22.25 -1.48 -23.57
N VAL A 433 -23.37 -0.80 -23.81
CA VAL A 433 -23.41 0.60 -24.26
C VAL A 433 -23.75 1.51 -23.08
N ARG A 434 -22.87 2.49 -22.83
CA ARG A 434 -23.08 3.51 -21.78
C ARG A 434 -23.21 4.89 -22.42
N ILE A 435 -24.33 5.55 -22.13
CA ILE A 435 -24.63 6.88 -22.65
C ILE A 435 -24.38 7.89 -21.53
N ILE A 436 -23.52 8.86 -21.79
CA ILE A 436 -23.31 10.03 -20.94
C ILE A 436 -24.10 11.19 -21.54
N LEU A 437 -25.26 11.48 -20.93
CA LEU A 437 -26.10 12.59 -21.32
C LEU A 437 -25.75 13.83 -20.50
N LEU A 438 -25.21 14.85 -21.19
CA LEU A 438 -24.88 16.15 -20.63
C LEU A 438 -26.01 17.12 -20.99
N THR A 439 -26.75 17.58 -19.98
CA THR A 439 -27.86 18.53 -20.18
C THR A 439 -27.98 19.53 -19.03
N LEU A 440 -28.53 20.72 -19.32
CA LEU A 440 -28.73 21.78 -18.34
C LEU A 440 -29.59 21.27 -17.15
N PRO A 441 -29.29 21.72 -15.92
CA PRO A 441 -30.10 21.38 -14.75
C PRO A 441 -31.58 21.71 -14.97
N MET A 442 -32.47 20.76 -14.69
CA MET A 442 -33.93 20.91 -14.85
C MET A 442 -34.42 21.12 -16.29
N PHE A 443 -33.59 20.86 -17.30
CA PHE A 443 -34.05 20.86 -18.70
C PHE A 443 -35.05 19.73 -18.97
N LEU A 444 -34.79 18.54 -18.42
CA LEU A 444 -35.68 17.38 -18.52
C LEU A 444 -36.62 17.30 -17.32
N GLU A 445 -37.90 17.02 -17.59
CA GLU A 445 -38.89 16.73 -16.55
C GLU A 445 -38.85 15.25 -16.14
N ASP A 446 -39.30 14.93 -14.93
CA ASP A 446 -39.32 13.55 -14.40
C ASP A 446 -40.11 12.59 -15.30
N LYS A 447 -41.23 13.07 -15.89
CA LYS A 447 -42.02 12.29 -16.86
C LYS A 447 -41.21 11.94 -18.11
N THR A 448 -40.37 12.87 -18.55
CA THR A 448 -39.49 12.68 -19.70
C THR A 448 -38.38 11.68 -19.40
N LEU A 449 -37.82 11.71 -18.18
CA LEU A 449 -36.84 10.72 -17.73
C LEU A 449 -37.44 9.31 -17.65
N GLN A 450 -38.66 9.18 -17.15
CA GLN A 450 -39.36 7.90 -17.12
C GLN A 450 -39.64 7.38 -18.54
N SER A 451 -40.11 8.28 -19.43
CA SER A 451 -40.30 7.96 -20.85
C SER A 451 -39.01 7.49 -21.53
N LEU A 452 -37.86 8.11 -21.22
CA LEU A 452 -36.57 7.66 -21.73
C LEU A 452 -36.21 6.26 -21.26
N LYS A 453 -36.47 5.96 -19.99
CA LYS A 453 -36.20 4.64 -19.42
C LYS A 453 -36.99 3.56 -20.15
N ASP A 454 -38.27 3.82 -20.33
CA ASP A 454 -39.22 2.85 -20.88
C ASP A 454 -39.02 2.66 -22.38
N ASN A 455 -38.82 3.75 -23.14
CA ASN A 455 -38.68 3.66 -24.61
C ASN A 455 -37.30 3.15 -25.08
N LEU A 456 -36.24 3.39 -24.31
CA LEU A 456 -34.88 2.95 -24.68
C LEU A 456 -34.49 1.62 -24.01
N ASN A 457 -35.42 0.99 -23.30
CA ASN A 457 -35.19 -0.23 -22.52
C ASN A 457 -33.96 -0.10 -21.60
N LEU A 458 -33.83 1.05 -20.91
CA LEU A 458 -32.69 1.33 -20.05
C LEU A 458 -32.88 0.60 -18.72
N GLN A 459 -31.91 -0.25 -18.38
CA GLN A 459 -31.93 -0.97 -17.10
C GLN A 459 -31.68 -0.01 -15.93
N CYS A 460 -30.94 1.09 -16.17
CA CYS A 460 -30.77 2.16 -15.20
C CYS A 460 -30.63 3.56 -15.85
N ILE A 461 -31.23 4.57 -15.19
CA ILE A 461 -30.92 5.98 -15.38
C ILE A 461 -30.28 6.50 -14.11
N GLU A 462 -29.09 7.07 -14.22
CA GLU A 462 -28.34 7.61 -13.09
C GLU A 462 -28.12 9.11 -13.24
N CYS A 463 -28.74 9.92 -12.39
CA CYS A 463 -28.44 11.34 -12.31
C CYS A 463 -27.26 11.55 -11.34
N GLN A 464 -26.05 11.77 -11.86
CA GLN A 464 -24.83 11.88 -11.04
C GLN A 464 -24.26 13.30 -10.97
N TYR A 465 -23.73 13.64 -9.79
CA TYR A 465 -23.03 14.92 -9.51
C TYR A 465 -21.64 14.98 -10.14
N MET A 466 -20.94 13.86 -10.27
CA MET A 466 -19.60 13.75 -10.84
C MET A 466 -19.52 12.43 -11.57
N TRP A 467 -18.75 12.36 -12.66
CA TRP A 467 -18.36 11.09 -13.24
C TRP A 467 -17.69 10.25 -12.15
N ARG A 468 -18.39 9.19 -11.71
CA ARG A 468 -17.80 8.14 -10.88
C ARG A 468 -17.86 6.85 -11.67
N ASN A 469 -16.72 6.17 -11.80
CA ASN A 469 -16.65 4.79 -12.29
C ASN A 469 -17.32 3.89 -11.24
N GLN A 470 -18.66 3.83 -11.25
CA GLN A 470 -19.44 2.91 -10.43
C GLN A 470 -19.98 1.76 -11.28
N LYS A 471 -20.04 0.58 -10.66
CA LYS A 471 -20.36 -0.72 -11.22
C LYS A 471 -21.88 -0.94 -11.27
N VAL A 472 -22.61 -0.23 -12.12
CA VAL A 472 -23.98 -0.66 -12.45
C VAL A 472 -23.90 -1.48 -13.73
N PHE A 473 -24.14 -2.78 -13.56
CA PHE A 473 -24.09 -3.78 -14.62
C PHE A 473 -25.40 -3.72 -15.38
N ALA A 474 -25.39 -3.01 -16.50
CA ALA A 474 -26.53 -2.94 -17.39
C ALA A 474 -26.09 -3.02 -18.85
N GLN A 475 -26.84 -3.74 -19.70
CA GLN A 475 -26.66 -3.75 -21.16
C GLN A 475 -26.76 -2.34 -21.74
N ARG A 476 -27.75 -1.58 -21.26
CA ARG A 476 -27.95 -0.15 -21.57
C ARG A 476 -28.04 0.67 -20.29
N ALA A 477 -27.12 1.60 -20.12
CA ALA A 477 -27.11 2.54 -18.99
C ALA A 477 -27.05 3.99 -19.49
N LEU A 478 -27.91 4.85 -18.92
CA LEU A 478 -27.89 6.30 -19.17
C LEU A 478 -27.43 7.03 -17.91
N SER A 479 -26.27 7.67 -17.97
CA SER A 479 -25.76 8.56 -16.92
C SER A 479 -26.02 10.01 -17.31
N ILE A 480 -26.88 10.69 -16.57
CA ILE A 480 -27.16 12.13 -16.73
C ILE A 480 -26.20 12.89 -15.81
N LEU A 481 -25.29 13.64 -16.42
CA LEU A 481 -24.28 14.41 -15.70
C LEU A 481 -24.68 15.87 -15.60
N HIS A 482 -24.83 16.35 -14.36
CA HIS A 482 -25.06 17.77 -14.06
C HIS A 482 -23.77 18.52 -13.69
N MET A 483 -22.61 17.87 -13.81
CA MET A 483 -21.31 18.53 -13.88
C MET A 483 -20.52 18.03 -15.07
N ILE A 484 -19.75 18.95 -15.63
CA ILE A 484 -18.85 18.65 -16.73
C ILE A 484 -17.66 17.84 -16.19
N PRO A 485 -17.48 16.60 -16.66
CA PRO A 485 -16.37 15.78 -16.20
C PRO A 485 -15.04 16.36 -16.67
N LYS A 486 -14.00 16.24 -15.84
CA LYS A 486 -12.63 16.49 -16.30
C LYS A 486 -12.15 15.23 -17.01
N LEU A 487 -11.89 15.31 -18.31
CA LEU A 487 -11.11 14.28 -18.99
C LEU A 487 -9.71 14.24 -18.35
N PRO A 488 -9.12 13.07 -18.13
CA PRO A 488 -7.72 12.99 -17.71
C PRO A 488 -6.85 13.76 -18.71
N GLN A 489 -5.86 14.52 -18.23
CA GLN A 489 -4.97 15.34 -19.08
C GLN A 489 -4.21 14.54 -20.16
N ASN A 490 -4.24 13.21 -20.06
CA ASN A 490 -3.50 12.29 -20.91
C ASN A 490 -4.39 11.62 -21.98
N VAL A 491 -5.68 11.95 -22.06
CA VAL A 491 -6.62 11.36 -23.02
C VAL A 491 -6.97 12.40 -24.09
N ASN A 492 -6.30 12.30 -25.24
CA ASN A 492 -6.40 13.25 -26.35
C ASN A 492 -7.00 12.64 -27.63
N ASN A 493 -7.26 11.33 -27.66
CA ASN A 493 -7.86 10.64 -28.80
C ASN A 493 -8.69 9.41 -28.36
N GLU A 494 -9.41 8.80 -29.29
CA GLU A 494 -10.28 7.64 -29.03
C GLU A 494 -9.50 6.42 -28.51
N GLU A 495 -8.29 6.18 -29.02
CA GLU A 495 -7.41 5.09 -28.59
C GLU A 495 -7.02 5.23 -27.12
N GLN A 496 -6.57 6.42 -26.71
CA GLN A 496 -6.22 6.72 -25.32
C GLN A 496 -7.43 6.69 -24.38
N LEU A 497 -8.63 7.00 -24.88
CA LEU A 497 -9.84 6.85 -24.09
C LEU A 497 -10.14 5.37 -23.86
N ASN A 498 -10.04 4.54 -24.91
CA ASN A 498 -10.19 3.10 -24.79
C ASN A 498 -9.11 2.53 -23.85
N ASP A 499 -7.85 2.93 -23.99
CA ASP A 499 -6.76 2.52 -23.11
C ASP A 499 -6.96 2.96 -21.66
N TYR A 500 -7.44 4.18 -21.43
CA TYR A 500 -7.75 4.67 -20.10
C TYR A 500 -8.90 3.88 -19.44
N LEU A 501 -9.88 3.47 -20.24
CA LEU A 501 -11.00 2.63 -19.79
C LEU A 501 -10.53 1.19 -19.51
N ILE A 502 -9.70 0.61 -20.39
CA ILE A 502 -9.13 -0.73 -20.26
C ILE A 502 -8.15 -0.83 -19.07
N ASN A 503 -7.31 0.19 -18.88
CA ASN A 503 -6.25 0.19 -17.86
C ASN A 503 -6.66 0.81 -16.52
N SER A 504 -7.94 1.17 -16.35
CA SER A 504 -8.43 1.70 -15.07
C SER A 504 -8.33 0.63 -13.98
N PRO A 505 -7.85 0.95 -12.76
CA PRO A 505 -7.70 -0.01 -11.65
C PRO A 505 -9.04 -0.58 -11.13
N LEU A 506 -10.15 -0.29 -11.81
CA LEU A 506 -11.49 -0.81 -11.57
C LEU A 506 -11.89 -1.86 -12.64
N GLN A 507 -11.17 -2.99 -12.63
CA GLN A 507 -11.52 -4.35 -13.11
C GLN A 507 -11.35 -4.75 -14.59
N ASN A 508 -11.08 -6.07 -14.74
CA ASN A 508 -11.38 -7.01 -15.84
C ASN A 508 -12.65 -6.68 -16.67
N GLN A 509 -12.67 -5.60 -17.44
CA GLN A 509 -13.81 -5.21 -18.27
C GLN A 509 -13.32 -4.95 -19.70
N ASP A 510 -14.01 -5.54 -20.67
CA ASP A 510 -13.89 -5.09 -22.06
C ASP A 510 -14.40 -3.65 -22.20
N PRO A 511 -13.83 -2.86 -23.13
CA PRO A 511 -14.12 -1.45 -23.25
C PRO A 511 -15.62 -1.21 -23.50
N SER A 512 -16.31 -0.61 -22.52
CA SER A 512 -17.69 -0.15 -22.72
C SER A 512 -17.73 0.90 -23.82
N ASN A 513 -18.69 0.79 -24.76
CA ASN A 513 -18.95 1.82 -25.75
C ASN A 513 -19.55 3.04 -25.05
N ILE A 514 -18.70 4.01 -24.69
CA ILE A 514 -19.14 5.28 -24.10
C ILE A 514 -19.54 6.24 -25.20
N ILE A 515 -20.79 6.72 -25.14
CA ILE A 515 -21.34 7.70 -26.06
C ILE A 515 -21.60 9.00 -25.29
N PHE A 516 -21.10 10.13 -25.77
CA PHE A 516 -21.39 11.45 -25.23
C PHE A 516 -22.55 12.08 -26.00
N VAL A 517 -23.64 12.40 -25.31
CA VAL A 517 -24.80 13.08 -25.88
C VAL A 517 -24.98 14.40 -25.17
N PHE A 518 -24.86 15.50 -25.92
CA PHE A 518 -25.07 16.86 -25.42
C PHE A 518 -26.48 17.31 -25.80
N LEU A 519 -27.34 17.49 -24.80
CA LEU A 519 -28.75 17.81 -24.99
C LEU A 519 -29.06 19.21 -24.47
N GLY A 520 -29.56 20.07 -25.35
CA GLY A 520 -29.98 21.43 -24.98
C GLY A 520 -28.82 22.31 -24.52
N MET A 521 -27.68 22.29 -25.23
CA MET A 521 -26.52 23.16 -24.93
C MET A 521 -26.60 24.51 -25.66
N ASN A 522 -27.79 25.08 -25.71
CA ASN A 522 -28.13 26.30 -26.43
C ASN A 522 -28.93 27.27 -25.56
N GLN A 523 -29.19 28.48 -26.08
CA GLN A 523 -29.87 29.54 -25.33
C GLN A 523 -31.35 29.23 -25.06
N GLU A 524 -31.99 28.47 -25.94
CA GLU A 524 -33.39 28.07 -25.80
C GLU A 524 -33.58 27.11 -24.62
N ALA A 525 -32.74 26.09 -24.53
CA ALA A 525 -32.71 25.16 -23.41
C ALA A 525 -32.34 25.83 -22.08
N PHE A 526 -31.48 26.85 -22.12
CA PHE A 526 -31.22 27.71 -20.97
C PHE A 526 -32.48 28.43 -20.49
N ASN A 527 -33.22 29.08 -21.39
CA ASN A 527 -34.43 29.78 -21.05
C ASN A 527 -35.48 28.83 -20.47
N GLN A 528 -35.61 27.63 -21.05
CA GLN A 528 -36.52 26.58 -20.56
C GLN A 528 -36.10 26.08 -19.17
N SER A 529 -34.81 25.82 -18.95
CA SER A 529 -34.27 25.40 -17.64
C SER A 529 -34.49 26.45 -16.57
N LEU A 530 -34.26 27.73 -16.91
CA LEU A 530 -34.48 28.86 -16.01
C LEU A 530 -35.97 29.00 -15.66
N LYS A 531 -36.87 28.89 -16.65
CA LYS A 531 -38.32 28.88 -16.45
C LYS A 531 -38.75 27.73 -15.54
N ASN A 532 -38.26 26.51 -15.80
CA ASN A 532 -38.56 25.32 -14.99
C ASN A 532 -38.11 25.49 -13.52
N LEU A 533 -36.96 26.13 -13.29
CA LEU A 533 -36.45 26.43 -11.96
C LEU A 533 -37.23 27.54 -11.25
N GLN A 534 -37.74 28.52 -11.98
CA GLN A 534 -38.52 29.63 -11.41
C GLN A 534 -39.98 29.24 -11.11
N CYS A 535 -40.58 28.36 -11.92
CA CYS A 535 -42.00 27.99 -11.79
C CYS A 535 -42.28 26.91 -10.72
N LYS A 536 -41.28 26.14 -10.27
CA LYS A 536 -41.49 25.07 -9.29
C LYS A 536 -41.39 25.59 -7.86
N ASN A 537 -42.53 25.78 -7.21
CA ASN A 537 -42.62 25.76 -5.73
C ASN A 537 -42.36 24.32 -5.27
N PHE A 538 -41.13 24.01 -4.89
CA PHE A 538 -40.76 22.65 -4.48
C PHE A 538 -41.43 22.28 -3.15
N GLN A 539 -42.52 21.51 -3.22
CA GLN A 539 -42.95 20.66 -2.11
C GLN A 539 -42.07 19.40 -2.12
N PHE A 540 -41.41 19.10 -1.00
CA PHE A 540 -40.34 18.11 -0.82
C PHE A 540 -40.76 16.63 -0.97
N SER A 541 -41.76 16.29 -1.78
CA SER A 541 -42.40 14.96 -1.74
C SER A 541 -41.95 13.95 -2.80
N ASN A 542 -40.92 14.22 -3.64
CA ASN A 542 -40.50 13.26 -4.67
C ASN A 542 -38.97 12.94 -4.64
N PRO A 543 -38.57 11.67 -4.42
CA PRO A 543 -37.17 11.27 -4.18
C PRO A 543 -36.30 11.14 -5.45
N ILE A 544 -36.85 11.36 -6.64
CA ILE A 544 -36.08 11.32 -7.92
C ILE A 544 -35.33 12.64 -8.18
N ALA A 545 -35.67 13.71 -7.45
CA ALA A 545 -34.91 14.96 -7.49
C ALA A 545 -33.52 14.72 -6.86
N SER A 546 -32.52 14.48 -7.72
CA SER A 546 -31.12 14.35 -7.32
C SER A 546 -30.70 15.51 -6.40
N SER A 547 -29.71 15.26 -5.54
CA SER A 547 -29.13 16.24 -4.61
C SER A 547 -28.73 17.59 -5.24
N PHE A 548 -28.70 17.69 -6.56
CA PHE A 548 -28.38 18.89 -7.33
C PHE A 548 -29.59 19.81 -7.57
N GLY A 549 -30.79 19.26 -7.79
CA GLY A 549 -32.03 20.04 -7.86
C GLY A 549 -32.19 20.86 -6.57
N VAL A 550 -31.92 20.22 -5.42
CA VAL A 550 -31.95 20.86 -4.10
C VAL A 550 -30.98 22.05 -3.99
N GLN A 551 -29.77 21.94 -4.56
CA GLN A 551 -28.78 23.03 -4.52
C GLN A 551 -29.18 24.23 -5.38
N PHE A 552 -29.82 24.01 -6.53
CA PHE A 552 -30.33 25.10 -7.35
C PHE A 552 -31.59 25.72 -6.71
N THR A 553 -32.47 24.91 -6.11
CA THR A 553 -33.72 25.41 -5.52
C THR A 553 -33.55 26.31 -4.30
N ILE A 554 -32.41 26.23 -3.58
CA ILE A 554 -32.11 27.10 -2.45
C ILE A 554 -31.40 28.40 -2.86
N MET A 555 -31.01 28.54 -4.14
CA MET A 555 -30.29 29.72 -4.63
C MET A 555 -31.25 30.85 -4.99
N LYS A 556 -30.84 32.09 -4.71
CA LYS A 556 -31.59 33.28 -5.14
C LYS A 556 -31.68 33.32 -6.68
N PRO A 557 -32.76 33.84 -7.29
CA PRO A 557 -32.98 33.85 -8.74
C PRO A 557 -31.78 34.36 -9.57
N LYS A 558 -31.08 35.38 -9.08
CA LYS A 558 -29.88 35.92 -9.74
C LYS A 558 -28.69 34.96 -9.71
N VAL A 559 -28.54 34.18 -8.63
CA VAL A 559 -27.47 33.18 -8.48
C VAL A 559 -27.77 31.94 -9.34
N LEU A 560 -29.05 31.58 -9.44
CA LEU A 560 -29.55 30.53 -10.33
C LEU A 560 -29.20 30.81 -11.79
N GLN A 561 -29.55 32.01 -12.28
CA GLN A 561 -29.25 32.43 -13.64
C GLN A 561 -27.73 32.37 -13.93
N LEU A 562 -26.91 32.98 -13.06
CA LEU A 562 -25.45 32.97 -13.21
C LEU A 562 -24.85 31.56 -13.18
N SER A 563 -25.44 30.65 -12.40
CA SER A 563 -24.97 29.26 -12.32
C SER A 563 -25.30 28.48 -13.58
N LEU A 564 -26.49 28.69 -14.15
CA LEU A 564 -26.87 28.13 -15.45
C LEU A 564 -26.01 28.70 -16.59
N GLU A 565 -25.72 30.00 -16.58
CA GLU A 565 -24.89 30.67 -17.61
C GLU A 565 -23.48 30.06 -17.63
N ARG A 566 -22.86 29.94 -16.44
CA ARG A 566 -21.56 29.26 -16.29
C ARG A 566 -21.58 27.81 -16.69
N TRP A 567 -22.71 27.13 -16.51
CA TRP A 567 -22.85 25.73 -16.88
C TRP A 567 -22.95 25.59 -18.40
N LEU A 568 -23.75 26.42 -19.05
CA LEU A 568 -23.85 26.49 -20.51
C LEU A 568 -22.50 26.79 -21.14
N GLU A 569 -21.79 27.82 -20.65
CA GLU A 569 -20.45 28.20 -21.14
C GLU A 569 -19.47 27.02 -21.05
N LYS A 570 -19.35 26.40 -19.86
CA LYS A 570 -18.44 25.27 -19.68
C LYS A 570 -18.89 24.05 -20.50
N GLY A 571 -20.20 23.84 -20.66
CA GLY A 571 -20.76 22.72 -21.41
C GLY A 571 -20.41 22.84 -22.90
N GLN A 572 -20.45 24.05 -23.44
CA GLN A 572 -20.03 24.36 -24.80
C GLN A 572 -18.52 24.20 -25.00
N VAL A 573 -17.69 24.58 -24.02
CA VAL A 573 -16.25 24.30 -24.07
C VAL A 573 -16.00 22.79 -24.09
N TYR A 574 -16.65 22.04 -23.22
CA TYR A 574 -16.49 20.59 -23.14
C TYR A 574 -17.02 19.85 -24.37
N LEU A 575 -18.09 20.37 -24.99
CA LEU A 575 -18.60 19.88 -26.27
C LEU A 575 -17.53 20.00 -27.36
N LYS A 576 -16.88 21.17 -27.48
CA LYS A 576 -15.79 21.38 -28.44
C LYS A 576 -14.63 20.41 -28.19
N ASP A 577 -14.28 20.17 -26.93
CA ASP A 577 -13.24 19.21 -26.56
C ASP A 577 -13.63 17.76 -26.93
N CYS A 578 -14.88 17.36 -26.68
CA CYS A 578 -15.37 16.03 -27.06
C CYS A 578 -15.49 15.84 -28.57
N GLN A 579 -15.97 16.84 -29.30
CA GLN A 579 -16.02 16.81 -30.77
C GLN A 579 -14.62 16.73 -31.38
N LYS A 580 -13.64 17.40 -30.77
CA LYS A 580 -12.24 17.35 -31.21
C LYS A 580 -11.60 15.98 -30.94
N ASN A 581 -11.79 15.43 -29.74
CA ASN A 581 -11.07 14.24 -29.29
C ASN A 581 -11.81 12.91 -29.57
N PHE A 582 -13.14 12.95 -29.67
CA PHE A 582 -14.05 11.80 -29.84
C PHE A 582 -15.17 12.10 -30.85
N PRO A 583 -14.83 12.45 -32.11
CA PRO A 583 -15.80 12.90 -33.10
C PRO A 583 -16.88 11.85 -33.40
N ASN A 584 -16.54 10.57 -33.36
CA ASN A 584 -17.48 9.50 -33.68
C ASN A 584 -18.38 9.14 -32.50
N ARG A 585 -18.05 9.57 -31.29
CA ARG A 585 -18.77 9.22 -30.05
C ARG A 585 -19.50 10.41 -29.44
N THR A 586 -19.47 11.56 -30.10
CA THR A 586 -20.04 12.82 -29.57
C THR A 586 -21.21 13.29 -30.43
N PHE A 587 -22.39 13.33 -29.85
CA PHE A 587 -23.63 13.70 -30.52
C PHE A 587 -24.26 14.92 -29.86
N VAL A 588 -24.84 15.80 -30.66
CA VAL A 588 -25.56 17.01 -30.21
C VAL A 588 -27.03 16.90 -30.58
N LEU A 589 -27.90 17.11 -29.59
CA LEU A 589 -29.34 17.14 -29.74
C LEU A 589 -29.84 18.49 -29.23
N ASP A 590 -30.50 19.27 -30.09
CA ASP A 590 -31.10 20.55 -29.68
C ASP A 590 -32.35 20.31 -28.80
N GLU A 591 -33.12 19.28 -29.14
CA GLU A 591 -34.28 18.81 -28.41
C GLU A 591 -34.21 17.29 -28.16
N LEU A 592 -34.96 16.81 -27.17
CA LEU A 592 -34.97 15.38 -26.86
C LEU A 592 -35.81 14.61 -27.89
N ASP A 593 -35.13 14.02 -28.86
CA ASP A 593 -35.70 13.04 -29.79
C ASP A 593 -35.27 11.62 -29.37
N ILE A 594 -36.22 10.86 -28.83
CA ILE A 594 -36.00 9.49 -28.34
C ILE A 594 -35.63 8.55 -29.50
N HIS A 595 -36.22 8.72 -30.68
CA HIS A 595 -35.93 7.87 -31.83
C HIS A 595 -34.52 8.11 -32.35
N LYS A 596 -34.09 9.38 -32.36
CA LYS A 596 -32.71 9.73 -32.71
C LYS A 596 -31.72 9.20 -31.69
N LEU A 597 -32.05 9.25 -30.39
CA LEU A 597 -31.21 8.69 -29.35
C LEU A 597 -31.12 7.16 -29.43
N ASP A 598 -32.23 6.45 -29.69
CA ASP A 598 -32.25 5.00 -29.93
C ASP A 598 -31.43 4.62 -31.17
N SER A 599 -31.53 5.40 -32.25
CA SER A 599 -30.72 5.20 -33.46
C SER A 599 -29.22 5.34 -33.16
N ILE A 600 -28.83 6.35 -32.37
CA ILE A 600 -27.44 6.50 -31.90
C ILE A 600 -27.02 5.26 -31.11
N ILE A 601 -27.82 4.79 -30.15
CA ILE A 601 -27.50 3.59 -29.35
C ILE A 601 -27.28 2.38 -30.26
N LYS A 602 -28.22 2.13 -31.17
CA LYS A 602 -28.17 1.00 -32.10
C LYS A 602 -26.93 1.00 -32.98
N GLN A 603 -26.44 2.18 -33.41
CA GLN A 603 -25.20 2.27 -34.18
C GLN A 603 -23.98 1.65 -33.45
N PHE A 604 -23.95 1.69 -32.11
CA PHE A 604 -22.87 1.11 -31.31
C PHE A 604 -23.16 -0.31 -30.82
N GLU A 605 -24.40 -0.77 -30.93
CA GLU A 605 -24.78 -2.16 -30.68
C GLU A 605 -24.49 -3.06 -31.89
N PHE A 606 -24.64 -2.55 -33.11
CA PHE A 606 -24.54 -3.32 -34.36
C PHE A 606 -23.20 -3.19 -35.11
N ALA A 607 -22.20 -2.49 -34.58
CA ALA A 607 -20.88 -2.40 -35.21
C ALA A 607 -20.24 -3.80 -35.32
N GLU A 608 -20.19 -4.29 -36.56
CA GLU A 608 -20.03 -5.68 -37.04
C GLU A 608 -19.28 -6.65 -36.10
N GLN A 609 -19.96 -7.73 -35.71
CA GLN A 609 -19.28 -9.00 -35.41
C GLN A 609 -18.83 -9.62 -36.75
N PRO A 610 -17.60 -10.17 -36.86
CA PRO A 610 -17.26 -10.99 -38.01
C PRO A 610 -18.21 -12.20 -38.07
N SER A 611 -18.86 -12.38 -39.23
CA SER A 611 -19.86 -13.43 -39.45
C SER A 611 -19.24 -14.82 -39.30
N ILE A 612 -19.61 -15.54 -38.24
CA ILE A 612 -19.33 -16.97 -38.06
C ILE A 612 -20.66 -17.71 -38.24
N GLU A 613 -20.63 -18.75 -39.07
CA GLU A 613 -21.79 -19.54 -39.49
C GLU A 613 -22.55 -20.14 -38.29
N GLU A 614 -23.88 -20.07 -38.38
CA GLU A 614 -24.83 -20.48 -37.36
C GLU A 614 -24.72 -21.98 -37.05
N GLN A 615 -24.29 -22.32 -35.82
CA GLN A 615 -24.61 -23.59 -35.19
C GLN A 615 -25.72 -23.38 -34.15
N ASN A 616 -26.80 -24.13 -34.33
CA ASN A 616 -27.95 -24.20 -33.44
C ASN A 616 -27.56 -24.78 -32.07
N ASP A 617 -27.69 -23.99 -31.01
CA ASP A 617 -27.74 -24.42 -29.61
C ASP A 617 -28.93 -23.68 -28.96
N LEU A 618 -29.97 -24.41 -28.58
CA LEU A 618 -30.20 -24.97 -27.24
C LEU A 618 -30.72 -23.93 -26.25
N ASP A 619 -32.05 -23.90 -26.16
CA ASP A 619 -32.83 -23.21 -25.15
C ASP A 619 -32.38 -23.60 -23.73
N LEU A 620 -32.03 -22.60 -22.93
CA LEU A 620 -32.02 -22.67 -21.48
C LEU A 620 -32.88 -21.53 -20.94
N GLU A 621 -34.19 -21.78 -20.90
CA GLU A 621 -35.08 -21.07 -19.99
C GLU A 621 -34.71 -21.46 -18.55
N GLU A 622 -34.51 -20.45 -17.70
CA GLU A 622 -34.43 -20.60 -16.26
C GLU A 622 -35.76 -21.13 -15.71
N SER A 623 -35.81 -22.42 -15.39
CA SER A 623 -36.79 -22.97 -14.47
C SER A 623 -36.16 -23.10 -13.08
N ASP A 624 -36.69 -22.34 -12.12
CA ASP A 624 -36.39 -22.36 -10.68
C ASP A 624 -36.93 -23.63 -9.98
N GLU A 625 -36.85 -24.78 -10.66
CA GLU A 625 -37.24 -26.10 -10.19
C GLU A 625 -36.10 -27.09 -10.45
N ASP A 626 -35.17 -27.25 -9.49
CA ASP A 626 -34.58 -28.55 -9.13
C ASP A 626 -33.37 -28.41 -8.17
N VAL A 627 -33.69 -28.54 -6.88
CA VAL A 627 -33.07 -29.42 -5.86
C VAL A 627 -33.69 -28.95 -4.54
N GLN A 628 -34.72 -29.65 -4.04
CA GLN A 628 -35.26 -29.39 -2.71
C GLN A 628 -34.18 -29.70 -1.66
N ALA A 629 -33.41 -28.69 -1.26
CA ALA A 629 -32.42 -28.81 -0.20
C ALA A 629 -33.09 -29.36 1.07
N GLN A 630 -32.60 -30.50 1.57
CA GLN A 630 -33.21 -31.22 2.70
C GLN A 630 -33.19 -30.36 3.98
N ASN A 631 -32.13 -29.55 4.17
CA ASN A 631 -31.98 -28.66 5.32
C ASN A 631 -31.67 -27.22 4.88
N LYS A 632 -32.36 -26.24 5.47
CA LYS A 632 -32.11 -24.80 5.30
C LYS A 632 -31.52 -24.22 6.60
N ILE A 633 -30.26 -23.78 6.56
CA ILE A 633 -29.58 -23.17 7.71
C ILE A 633 -29.49 -21.66 7.50
N VAL A 634 -30.00 -20.91 8.48
CA VAL A 634 -29.92 -19.45 8.52
C VAL A 634 -28.83 -19.05 9.50
N ILE A 635 -27.76 -18.42 9.01
CA ILE A 635 -26.66 -17.94 9.86
C ILE A 635 -26.83 -16.45 10.08
N ILE A 636 -26.86 -16.03 11.35
CA ILE A 636 -27.04 -14.65 11.76
C ILE A 636 -25.73 -14.10 12.32
N TYR A 637 -25.20 -13.06 11.68
CA TYR A 637 -24.08 -12.27 12.19
C TYR A 637 -24.58 -10.92 12.73
N PRO A 638 -24.37 -10.62 14.02
CA PRO A 638 -24.72 -9.33 14.59
C PRO A 638 -23.62 -8.29 14.30
N LEU A 639 -23.97 -7.23 13.56
CA LEU A 639 -23.14 -6.02 13.40
C LEU A 639 -23.33 -5.11 14.60
N MET A 640 -22.81 -5.57 15.74
CA MET A 640 -23.01 -4.99 17.05
C MET A 640 -21.66 -4.86 17.78
N ILE A 641 -21.61 -3.95 18.76
CA ILE A 641 -20.42 -3.76 19.60
C ILE A 641 -20.63 -4.44 20.97
N PRO A 642 -19.60 -4.54 21.82
CA PRO A 642 -19.77 -5.04 23.19
C PRO A 642 -20.85 -4.23 23.93
N GLY A 643 -21.71 -4.90 24.71
CA GLY A 643 -22.79 -4.23 25.46
C GLY A 643 -24.10 -3.99 24.70
N SER A 644 -24.18 -4.30 23.41
CA SER A 644 -25.38 -4.06 22.59
C SER A 644 -26.60 -4.95 22.90
N GLY A 645 -26.52 -5.89 23.85
CA GLY A 645 -27.64 -6.77 24.21
C GLY A 645 -27.81 -8.01 23.33
N LYS A 646 -26.71 -8.60 22.85
CA LYS A 646 -26.73 -9.81 22.00
C LYS A 646 -27.40 -11.01 22.68
N SER A 647 -27.21 -11.20 23.99
CA SER A 647 -27.89 -12.26 24.74
C SER A 647 -29.41 -12.07 24.76
N THR A 648 -29.89 -10.83 24.95
CA THR A 648 -31.31 -10.48 24.84
C THR A 648 -31.86 -10.75 23.44
N LEU A 649 -31.05 -10.52 22.40
CA LEU A 649 -31.40 -10.89 21.02
C LEU A 649 -31.56 -12.39 20.85
N VAL A 650 -30.63 -13.18 21.38
CA VAL A 650 -30.71 -14.64 21.34
C VAL A 650 -31.98 -15.12 22.05
N GLU A 651 -32.30 -14.60 23.23
CA GLU A 651 -33.54 -14.93 23.96
C GLU A 651 -34.79 -14.54 23.19
N TYR A 652 -34.81 -13.33 22.61
CA TYR A 652 -35.90 -12.88 21.75
C TYR A 652 -36.11 -13.83 20.56
N LEU A 653 -35.02 -14.24 19.90
CA LEU A 653 -35.08 -15.19 18.79
C LEU A 653 -35.63 -16.56 19.27
N LYS A 654 -35.18 -17.06 20.43
CA LYS A 654 -35.68 -18.31 21.02
C LYS A 654 -37.19 -18.24 21.33
N GLN A 655 -37.67 -17.10 21.82
CA GLN A 655 -39.07 -16.92 22.20
C GLN A 655 -40.01 -16.75 20.99
N ASN A 656 -39.56 -16.03 19.96
CA ASN A 656 -40.41 -15.63 18.83
C ASN A 656 -40.30 -16.54 17.60
N TYR A 657 -39.27 -17.39 17.51
CA TYR A 657 -39.05 -18.31 16.39
C TYR A 657 -38.97 -19.77 16.87
N LYS A 658 -39.98 -20.22 17.64
CA LYS A 658 -40.03 -21.57 18.24
C LYS A 658 -39.95 -22.70 17.22
N ASP A 659 -40.40 -22.46 15.99
CA ASP A 659 -40.38 -23.44 14.90
C ASP A 659 -38.99 -23.62 14.26
N TYR A 660 -38.02 -22.80 14.67
CA TYR A 660 -36.64 -22.86 14.19
C TYR A 660 -35.72 -23.15 15.38
N PRO A 661 -35.13 -24.35 15.48
CA PRO A 661 -34.13 -24.61 16.50
C PRO A 661 -32.99 -23.59 16.36
N LEU A 662 -32.79 -22.83 17.43
CA LEU A 662 -31.75 -21.80 17.51
C LEU A 662 -30.52 -22.38 18.19
N TYR A 663 -29.42 -22.36 17.46
CA TYR A 663 -28.09 -22.66 17.93
C TYR A 663 -27.33 -21.35 18.07
N ASP A 664 -26.41 -21.26 19.02
CA ASP A 664 -25.57 -20.10 19.19
C ASP A 664 -24.11 -20.46 19.48
N ILE A 665 -23.20 -19.58 19.05
CA ILE A 665 -21.76 -19.67 19.33
C ILE A 665 -21.33 -18.38 20.01
N CYS A 666 -21.00 -18.45 21.30
CA CYS A 666 -20.54 -17.32 22.07
C CYS A 666 -19.01 -17.20 22.04
N ALA A 667 -18.50 -16.15 21.38
CA ALA A 667 -17.06 -15.91 21.31
C ALA A 667 -16.44 -15.63 22.70
N ASP A 668 -17.22 -15.05 23.62
CA ASP A 668 -16.77 -14.76 24.98
C ASP A 668 -16.57 -16.04 25.79
N GLU A 669 -17.46 -17.04 25.64
CA GLU A 669 -17.33 -18.35 26.28
C GLU A 669 -16.13 -19.13 25.74
N ILE A 670 -15.94 -19.15 24.42
CA ILE A 670 -14.78 -19.79 23.78
C ILE A 670 -13.47 -19.17 24.30
N THR A 671 -13.44 -17.84 24.38
CA THR A 671 -12.28 -17.11 24.91
C THR A 671 -12.04 -17.48 26.37
N LEU A 672 -13.07 -17.52 27.21
CA LEU A 672 -12.94 -17.89 28.61
C LEU A 672 -12.44 -19.33 28.77
N GLN A 673 -12.97 -20.27 28.00
CA GLN A 673 -12.50 -21.65 27.98
C GLN A 673 -11.02 -21.74 27.58
N LEU A 674 -10.60 -20.99 26.56
CA LEU A 674 -9.20 -20.92 26.15
C LEU A 674 -8.30 -20.35 27.25
N ILE A 675 -8.73 -19.28 27.92
CA ILE A 675 -7.99 -18.69 29.05
C ILE A 675 -7.82 -19.74 30.15
N LYS A 676 -8.90 -20.43 30.54
CA LYS A 676 -8.86 -21.50 31.55
C LYS A 676 -7.94 -22.65 31.14
N ASN A 677 -8.08 -23.13 29.90
CA ASN A 677 -7.34 -24.29 29.40
C ASN A 677 -5.85 -24.02 29.17
N LYS A 678 -5.48 -22.81 28.75
CA LYS A 678 -4.10 -22.49 28.34
C LYS A 678 -3.29 -21.75 29.39
N LEU A 679 -3.94 -20.96 30.25
CA LEU A 679 -3.25 -20.08 31.20
C LEU A 679 -3.55 -20.42 32.67
N GLY A 680 -4.54 -21.30 32.93
CA GLY A 680 -4.97 -21.66 34.28
C GLY A 680 -5.55 -20.48 35.09
N ASP A 681 -5.84 -20.75 36.36
CA ASP A 681 -6.43 -19.77 37.30
C ASP A 681 -5.40 -18.77 37.87
N SER A 682 -4.32 -18.46 37.14
CA SER A 682 -3.26 -17.56 37.60
C SER A 682 -3.78 -16.17 38.02
N THR A 683 -3.05 -15.46 38.88
CA THR A 683 -3.43 -14.14 39.42
C THR A 683 -3.29 -12.97 38.43
N ASP A 684 -2.89 -13.23 37.18
CA ASP A 684 -2.78 -12.21 36.13
C ASP A 684 -4.15 -11.58 35.82
N SER A 685 -4.16 -10.28 35.49
CA SER A 685 -5.39 -9.61 35.03
C SER A 685 -5.92 -10.27 33.74
N LEU A 686 -7.25 -10.33 33.61
CA LEU A 686 -7.93 -11.00 32.49
C LEU A 686 -7.51 -10.41 31.12
N ALA A 687 -7.18 -9.12 31.08
CA ALA A 687 -6.70 -8.42 29.88
C ALA A 687 -5.35 -8.96 29.38
N ILE A 688 -4.40 -9.20 30.29
CA ILE A 688 -3.08 -9.77 29.96
C ILE A 688 -3.24 -11.21 29.49
N LYS A 689 -4.14 -11.96 30.12
CA LYS A 689 -4.48 -13.32 29.70
C LYS A 689 -5.11 -13.35 28.30
N PHE A 690 -6.00 -12.39 28.01
CA PHE A 690 -6.66 -12.27 26.71
C PHE A 690 -5.64 -12.06 25.57
N GLU A 691 -4.66 -11.16 25.75
CA GLU A 691 -3.61 -10.94 24.73
C GLU A 691 -2.80 -12.20 24.45
N LYS A 692 -2.48 -12.98 25.49
CA LYS A 692 -1.72 -14.24 25.38
C LYS A 692 -2.51 -15.33 24.63
N VAL A 693 -3.85 -15.34 24.69
CA VAL A 693 -4.67 -16.35 23.99
C VAL A 693 -5.26 -15.89 22.67
N PHE A 694 -5.13 -14.61 22.31
CA PHE A 694 -5.80 -14.00 21.16
C PHE A 694 -5.58 -14.76 19.84
N ILE A 695 -4.38 -15.33 19.65
CA ILE A 695 -4.02 -16.10 18.46
C ILE A 695 -4.85 -17.39 18.35
N TYR A 696 -5.16 -18.04 19.48
CA TYR A 696 -5.92 -19.29 19.51
C TYR A 696 -7.44 -19.11 19.39
N ILE A 697 -7.97 -17.94 19.77
CA ILE A 697 -9.43 -17.66 19.74
C ILE A 697 -10.01 -17.94 18.36
N LYS A 698 -9.27 -17.58 17.31
CA LYS A 698 -9.72 -17.74 15.93
C LYS A 698 -9.92 -19.21 15.56
N GLU A 699 -8.92 -20.05 15.80
CA GLU A 699 -8.96 -21.48 15.45
C GLU A 699 -10.02 -22.23 16.25
N THR A 700 -10.10 -21.98 17.57
CA THR A 700 -11.10 -22.62 18.42
C THR A 700 -12.51 -22.17 18.05
N PHE A 701 -12.69 -20.89 17.69
CA PHE A 701 -13.97 -20.41 17.18
C PHE A 701 -14.35 -21.10 15.87
N GLN A 702 -13.40 -21.32 14.96
CA GLN A 702 -13.67 -22.07 13.72
C GLN A 702 -14.07 -23.51 14.03
N GLN A 703 -13.35 -24.19 14.92
CA GLN A 703 -13.67 -25.56 15.33
C GLN A 703 -15.08 -25.67 15.92
N GLU A 704 -15.45 -24.77 16.83
CA GLU A 704 -16.79 -24.76 17.42
C GLU A 704 -17.86 -24.42 16.38
N PHE A 705 -17.55 -23.55 15.41
CA PHE A 705 -18.44 -23.27 14.28
C PHE A 705 -18.70 -24.49 13.41
N TYR A 706 -17.67 -25.21 12.99
CA TYR A 706 -17.81 -26.45 12.22
C TYR A 706 -18.59 -27.51 13.00
N LYS A 707 -18.29 -27.65 14.29
CA LYS A 707 -18.98 -28.58 15.17
C LYS A 707 -20.47 -28.26 15.24
N LYS A 708 -20.85 -27.00 15.47
CA LYS A 708 -22.26 -26.56 15.54
C LYS A 708 -22.99 -26.72 14.22
N ILE A 709 -22.37 -26.42 13.09
CA ILE A 709 -22.96 -26.67 11.77
C ILE A 709 -23.22 -28.18 11.57
N ASN A 710 -22.28 -29.04 11.94
CA ASN A 710 -22.48 -30.48 11.85
C ASN A 710 -23.58 -30.99 12.80
N GLU A 711 -23.66 -30.46 14.02
CA GLU A 711 -24.76 -30.73 14.95
C GLU A 711 -26.12 -30.36 14.32
N ILE A 712 -26.23 -29.17 13.71
CA ILE A 712 -27.43 -28.72 13.00
C ILE A 712 -27.80 -29.69 11.88
N ILE A 713 -26.83 -30.06 11.03
CA ILE A 713 -27.07 -30.93 9.89
C ILE A 713 -27.57 -32.31 10.33
N ASN A 714 -27.06 -32.82 11.46
CA ASN A 714 -27.41 -34.13 11.99
C ASN A 714 -28.71 -34.13 12.83
N SER A 715 -29.29 -32.96 13.13
CA SER A 715 -30.43 -32.82 14.04
C SER A 715 -31.81 -33.14 13.42
N ASN A 716 -31.86 -33.67 12.18
CA ASN A 716 -33.09 -33.94 11.39
C ASN A 716 -34.03 -32.74 11.18
N HIS A 717 -33.63 -31.52 11.56
CA HIS A 717 -34.44 -30.33 11.39
C HIS A 717 -34.30 -29.77 9.97
N GLN A 718 -35.44 -29.66 9.26
CA GLN A 718 -35.49 -29.07 7.91
C GLN A 718 -35.07 -27.60 7.87
N LYS A 719 -35.20 -26.88 8.98
CA LYS A 719 -34.79 -25.48 9.12
C LYS A 719 -34.11 -25.28 10.45
N ALA A 720 -33.04 -24.49 10.49
CA ALA A 720 -32.35 -24.14 11.73
C ALA A 720 -31.72 -22.75 11.63
N VAL A 721 -31.51 -22.11 12.78
CA VAL A 721 -30.84 -20.81 12.87
C VAL A 721 -29.57 -20.97 13.68
N LEU A 722 -28.44 -20.48 13.17
CA LEU A 722 -27.17 -20.38 13.89
C LEU A 722 -26.85 -18.91 14.14
N PHE A 723 -26.90 -18.49 15.40
CA PHE A 723 -26.54 -17.15 15.82
C PHE A 723 -25.06 -17.08 16.23
N ILE A 724 -24.33 -16.16 15.62
CA ILE A 724 -22.91 -15.97 15.91
C ILE A 724 -22.74 -14.82 16.90
N ASP A 725 -22.68 -15.13 18.19
CA ASP A 725 -22.50 -14.14 19.25
C ASP A 725 -21.03 -13.68 19.33
N ARG A 726 -20.66 -12.87 18.34
CA ARG A 726 -19.34 -12.24 18.18
C ARG A 726 -19.51 -10.78 17.77
N ASN A 727 -18.70 -9.89 18.35
CA ASN A 727 -18.66 -8.49 17.92
C ASN A 727 -18.02 -8.41 16.52
N CYS A 728 -18.82 -8.11 15.50
CA CYS A 728 -18.42 -8.14 14.10
C CYS A 728 -18.21 -6.73 13.54
N VAL A 729 -16.98 -6.22 13.61
CA VAL A 729 -16.62 -4.91 13.03
C VAL A 729 -16.51 -4.99 11.50
N PRO A 730 -16.74 -3.89 10.75
CA PRO A 730 -16.89 -3.94 9.30
C PRO A 730 -15.74 -4.62 8.54
N HIS A 731 -14.50 -4.36 8.94
CA HIS A 731 -13.32 -4.94 8.28
C HIS A 731 -13.13 -6.44 8.56
N THR A 732 -13.78 -6.99 9.59
CA THR A 732 -13.78 -8.44 9.87
C THR A 732 -14.91 -9.19 9.17
N LEU A 733 -15.91 -8.46 8.64
CA LEU A 733 -17.09 -9.06 8.02
C LEU A 733 -16.74 -9.85 6.76
N SER A 734 -15.89 -9.30 5.89
CA SER A 734 -15.46 -9.99 4.67
C SER A 734 -14.79 -11.32 4.96
N TYR A 735 -13.92 -11.37 5.97
CA TYR A 735 -13.22 -12.58 6.38
C TYR A 735 -14.19 -13.66 6.89
N MET A 736 -15.19 -13.27 7.68
CA MET A 736 -16.17 -14.24 8.18
C MET A 736 -17.08 -14.75 7.06
N ILE A 737 -17.44 -13.91 6.10
CA ILE A 737 -18.28 -14.33 4.99
C ILE A 737 -17.51 -15.26 4.05
N GLU A 738 -16.26 -14.95 3.71
CA GLU A 738 -15.39 -15.86 2.96
C GLU A 738 -15.29 -17.23 3.65
N HIS A 739 -15.18 -17.24 4.97
CA HIS A 739 -15.18 -18.48 5.75
C HIS A 739 -16.51 -19.25 5.63
N VAL A 740 -17.66 -18.59 5.80
CA VAL A 740 -18.96 -19.27 5.63
C VAL A 740 -19.17 -19.76 4.21
N LEU A 741 -18.72 -19.00 3.19
CA LEU A 741 -18.79 -19.42 1.79
C LEU A 741 -17.92 -20.65 1.53
N SER A 742 -16.72 -20.71 2.12
CA SER A 742 -15.88 -21.92 2.03
C SER A 742 -16.57 -23.15 2.63
N ILE A 743 -17.25 -22.97 3.77
CA ILE A 743 -18.01 -24.02 4.44
C ILE A 743 -19.25 -24.40 3.61
N GLN A 744 -19.93 -23.41 3.05
CA GLN A 744 -21.08 -23.64 2.18
C GLN A 744 -20.65 -24.47 0.97
N ASN A 745 -19.52 -24.18 0.34
CA ASN A 745 -19.02 -24.98 -0.76
C ASN A 745 -18.68 -26.42 -0.30
N ASP A 746 -17.98 -26.57 0.82
CA ASP A 746 -17.59 -27.90 1.33
C ASP A 746 -18.78 -28.77 1.77
N ILE A 747 -19.84 -28.14 2.31
CA ILE A 747 -21.01 -28.83 2.87
C ILE A 747 -22.13 -28.98 1.83
N ALA A 748 -22.41 -27.95 1.02
CA ALA A 748 -23.44 -28.01 -0.01
C ALA A 748 -23.13 -29.08 -1.06
N LEU A 749 -21.84 -29.24 -1.42
CA LEU A 749 -21.39 -30.30 -2.32
C LEU A 749 -21.58 -31.72 -1.74
N LYS A 750 -21.70 -31.87 -0.41
CA LYS A 750 -21.70 -33.20 0.24
C LYS A 750 -23.03 -33.62 0.85
N LYS A 751 -23.93 -32.69 1.18
CA LYS A 751 -25.12 -33.00 1.99
C LYS A 751 -26.42 -32.27 1.60
N GLY A 752 -26.47 -31.58 0.45
CA GLY A 752 -27.72 -30.94 -0.02
C GLY A 752 -28.28 -29.86 0.93
N VAL A 753 -27.40 -29.13 1.62
CA VAL A 753 -27.76 -28.09 2.60
C VAL A 753 -27.73 -26.72 1.93
N SER A 754 -28.79 -25.92 2.13
CA SER A 754 -28.83 -24.52 1.71
C SER A 754 -28.49 -23.62 2.90
N ILE A 755 -27.43 -22.82 2.78
CA ILE A 755 -27.02 -21.85 3.80
C ILE A 755 -27.39 -20.45 3.34
N LYS A 756 -28.10 -19.70 4.20
CA LYS A 756 -28.43 -18.29 3.99
C LYS A 756 -27.80 -17.45 5.11
N ILE A 757 -27.08 -16.40 4.74
CA ILE A 757 -26.39 -15.52 5.69
C ILE A 757 -27.17 -14.20 5.80
N TYR A 758 -27.56 -13.87 7.03
CA TYR A 758 -28.19 -12.59 7.37
C TYR A 758 -27.28 -11.80 8.30
N ASN A 759 -27.23 -10.49 8.08
CA ASN A 759 -26.65 -9.57 9.05
C ASN A 759 -27.76 -8.85 9.79
N ILE A 760 -27.63 -8.80 11.11
CA ILE A 760 -28.56 -8.06 11.96
C ILE A 760 -27.80 -6.88 12.54
N GLY A 761 -28.27 -5.69 12.23
CA GLY A 761 -27.72 -4.44 12.74
C GLY A 761 -28.76 -3.76 13.62
N LEU A 762 -28.32 -3.16 14.72
CA LEU A 762 -29.17 -2.20 15.42
C LEU A 762 -29.09 -0.89 14.65
N THR A 763 -30.08 -0.66 13.79
CA THR A 763 -30.33 0.66 13.22
C THR A 763 -31.56 1.23 13.89
N PHE A 764 -31.42 2.42 14.46
CA PHE A 764 -32.56 3.14 15.01
C PHE A 764 -33.25 3.86 13.84
N PRO A 765 -34.57 3.73 13.65
CA PRO A 765 -35.19 3.90 12.34
C PRO A 765 -35.27 5.35 11.86
N ASN A 766 -34.93 6.33 12.70
CA ASN A 766 -35.02 7.74 12.37
C ASN A 766 -34.05 8.50 13.27
N GLN A 767 -33.05 9.21 12.70
CA GLN A 767 -32.64 10.57 13.06
C GLN A 767 -31.26 10.95 12.51
N GLU A 768 -31.14 12.22 12.15
CA GLU A 768 -30.08 12.94 11.42
C GLU A 768 -28.69 13.00 12.08
N SER A 769 -28.38 12.14 13.06
CA SER A 769 -27.16 12.24 13.86
C SER A 769 -26.39 10.92 13.90
N ASN A 770 -25.68 10.62 12.83
CA ASN A 770 -24.64 9.59 12.83
C ASN A 770 -23.46 10.10 13.66
N ILE A 771 -23.11 9.39 14.73
CA ILE A 771 -21.91 9.71 15.52
C ILE A 771 -20.70 9.55 14.60
N LEU A 772 -19.90 10.58 14.36
CA LEU A 772 -18.59 10.46 13.68
C LEU A 772 -18.65 9.61 12.39
N ASN A 773 -19.71 9.74 11.58
CA ASN A 773 -19.95 8.90 10.39
C ASN A 773 -20.04 7.37 10.63
N THR A 774 -20.39 6.94 11.83
CA THR A 774 -20.73 5.53 12.17
C THR A 774 -22.21 5.25 11.83
N PRO A 775 -22.66 3.99 11.73
CA PRO A 775 -24.08 3.66 11.55
C PRO A 775 -24.89 3.77 12.85
N PHE A 776 -24.30 4.29 13.93
CA PHE A 776 -24.84 4.28 15.28
C PHE A 776 -25.27 5.70 15.71
N CYS A 777 -26.39 5.80 16.41
CA CYS A 777 -26.86 7.06 17.00
C CYS A 777 -26.33 7.26 18.43
N PHE A 778 -26.37 8.50 18.92
CA PHE A 778 -25.93 8.87 20.29
C PHE A 778 -26.63 8.07 21.38
N ASP A 779 -27.96 7.95 21.32
CA ASP A 779 -28.75 7.18 22.29
C ASP A 779 -28.27 5.72 22.39
N TYR A 780 -27.92 5.12 21.25
CA TYR A 780 -27.43 3.75 21.20
C TYR A 780 -26.07 3.60 21.87
N ALA A 781 -25.11 4.45 21.51
CA ALA A 781 -23.77 4.42 22.10
C ALA A 781 -23.82 4.62 23.62
N LEU A 782 -24.68 5.53 24.11
CA LEU A 782 -24.88 5.76 25.54
C LEU A 782 -25.58 4.59 26.23
N THR A 783 -26.61 4.00 25.60
CA THR A 783 -27.27 2.79 26.10
C THR A 783 -26.27 1.65 26.28
N ILE A 784 -25.40 1.44 25.29
CA ILE A 784 -24.35 0.41 25.34
C ILE A 784 -23.36 0.69 26.46
N LEU A 785 -22.87 1.93 26.54
CA LEU A 785 -21.91 2.33 27.56
C LEU A 785 -22.49 2.12 28.96
N ASN A 786 -23.73 2.57 29.19
CA ASN A 786 -24.43 2.33 30.45
C ASN A 786 -24.57 0.84 30.77
N ARG A 787 -25.01 0.02 29.80
CA ARG A 787 -25.13 -1.43 29.98
C ARG A 787 -23.80 -2.09 30.34
N LEU A 788 -22.69 -1.66 29.74
CA LEU A 788 -21.36 -2.17 30.08
C LEU A 788 -20.97 -1.78 31.51
N LEU A 789 -21.20 -0.52 31.87
CA LEU A 789 -20.79 0.04 33.16
C LEU A 789 -21.61 -0.51 34.33
N VAL A 790 -22.92 -0.65 34.18
CA VAL A 790 -23.82 -1.22 35.21
C VAL A 790 -23.63 -2.74 35.38
N ARG A 791 -23.18 -3.43 34.33
CA ARG A 791 -22.99 -4.89 34.38
C ARG A 791 -21.72 -5.23 35.16
N ASN A 792 -21.86 -5.61 36.42
CA ASN A 792 -20.73 -5.99 37.27
C ASN A 792 -19.99 -7.24 36.73
N ASP A 793 -20.73 -8.21 36.19
CA ASP A 793 -20.15 -9.54 35.90
C ASP A 793 -19.96 -9.80 34.40
N HIS A 794 -19.31 -8.88 33.67
CA HIS A 794 -19.01 -9.15 32.26
C HIS A 794 -17.90 -10.19 32.13
N ILE A 795 -18.19 -11.31 31.46
CA ILE A 795 -17.32 -12.50 31.33
C ILE A 795 -15.86 -12.16 30.97
N LEU A 796 -15.64 -11.32 29.96
CA LEU A 796 -14.28 -10.93 29.54
C LEU A 796 -13.79 -9.56 30.03
N LEU A 797 -14.69 -8.63 30.34
CA LEU A 797 -14.32 -7.25 30.67
C LEU A 797 -14.20 -7.02 32.18
N GLY A 798 -14.64 -7.98 33.00
CA GLY A 798 -14.61 -7.90 34.46
C GLY A 798 -15.44 -6.75 35.00
N ASN A 799 -15.00 -6.20 36.15
CA ASN A 799 -15.59 -5.02 36.81
C ASN A 799 -14.88 -3.71 36.48
N ASP A 800 -13.84 -3.73 35.63
CA ASP A 800 -13.03 -2.56 35.33
C ASP A 800 -13.78 -1.60 34.41
N VAL A 801 -14.29 -0.51 35.02
CA VAL A 801 -14.99 0.60 34.36
C VAL A 801 -14.16 1.18 33.21
N LEU A 802 -12.86 1.37 33.41
CA LEU A 802 -11.99 1.97 32.40
C LEU A 802 -11.82 1.04 31.21
N TYR A 803 -11.54 -0.24 31.46
CA TYR A 803 -11.35 -1.22 30.41
C TYR A 803 -12.62 -1.42 29.58
N LYS A 804 -13.80 -1.46 30.22
CA LYS A 804 -15.10 -1.51 29.54
C LYS A 804 -15.31 -0.33 28.61
N THR A 805 -15.04 0.89 29.08
CA THR A 805 -15.16 2.11 28.29
C THR A 805 -14.20 2.09 27.11
N GLN A 806 -12.94 1.73 27.32
CA GLN A 806 -11.94 1.64 26.25
C GLN A 806 -12.36 0.66 25.15
N VAL A 807 -12.82 -0.53 25.54
CA VAL A 807 -13.28 -1.55 24.59
C VAL A 807 -14.50 -1.07 23.81
N CYS A 808 -15.45 -0.40 24.46
CA CYS A 808 -16.61 0.20 23.81
C CYS A 808 -16.19 1.24 22.76
N MET A 809 -15.36 2.21 23.15
CA MET A 809 -14.92 3.31 22.27
C MET A 809 -14.06 2.82 21.12
N LYS A 810 -13.15 1.88 21.37
CA LYS A 810 -12.35 1.24 20.32
C LYS A 810 -13.26 0.58 19.29
N ASN A 811 -14.29 -0.14 19.73
CA ASN A 811 -15.22 -0.77 18.80
C ASN A 811 -16.06 0.27 18.04
N LEU A 812 -16.58 1.31 18.68
CA LEU A 812 -17.28 2.41 17.99
C LEU A 812 -16.41 3.06 16.89
N ALA A 813 -15.14 3.32 17.20
CA ALA A 813 -14.20 3.92 16.24
C ALA A 813 -13.93 3.02 15.01
N LEU A 814 -14.02 1.69 15.15
CA LEU A 814 -13.88 0.76 14.04
C LEU A 814 -15.05 0.80 13.04
N TYR A 815 -16.16 1.46 13.40
CA TYR A 815 -17.28 1.75 12.50
C TYR A 815 -17.25 3.17 11.93
N THR A 816 -16.27 4.01 12.27
CA THR A 816 -16.15 5.37 11.74
C THR A 816 -16.03 5.33 10.21
N GLY A 817 -16.92 6.05 9.52
CA GLY A 817 -16.97 6.09 8.05
C GLY A 817 -17.65 4.88 7.41
N PHE A 818 -18.08 3.88 8.20
CA PHE A 818 -18.82 2.74 7.68
C PHE A 818 -20.24 3.14 7.33
N LYS A 819 -20.53 3.21 6.03
CA LYS A 819 -21.89 3.40 5.51
C LYS A 819 -22.45 2.03 5.19
N ALA A 820 -23.40 1.56 6.00
CA ALA A 820 -24.16 0.35 5.79
C ALA A 820 -25.10 0.50 4.57
N LYS A 821 -24.53 0.56 3.36
CA LYS A 821 -25.27 0.60 2.10
C LYS A 821 -25.55 -0.82 1.63
N ASP A 822 -26.73 -1.05 1.06
CA ASP A 822 -27.12 -2.36 0.51
C ASP A 822 -26.09 -2.92 -0.47
N SER A 823 -25.44 -2.06 -1.26
CA SER A 823 -24.38 -2.46 -2.21
C SER A 823 -23.14 -3.07 -1.55
N TYR A 824 -22.81 -2.66 -0.31
CA TYR A 824 -21.71 -3.27 0.45
C TYR A 824 -22.05 -4.70 0.84
N PHE A 825 -23.31 -4.96 1.18
CA PHE A 825 -23.77 -6.28 1.64
C PHE A 825 -24.13 -7.22 0.47
N HIS A 826 -24.64 -6.69 -0.64
CA HIS A 826 -24.85 -7.44 -1.89
C HIS A 826 -23.54 -8.03 -2.43
N LYS A 827 -22.41 -7.34 -2.28
CA LYS A 827 -21.08 -7.85 -2.66
C LYS A 827 -20.74 -9.18 -1.97
N PHE A 828 -21.34 -9.45 -0.83
CA PHE A 828 -21.07 -10.64 -0.03
C PHE A 828 -22.27 -11.60 0.03
N HIS A 829 -23.22 -11.49 -0.93
CA HIS A 829 -24.44 -12.32 -0.99
C HIS A 829 -25.31 -12.28 0.28
N LEU A 830 -25.20 -11.20 1.06
CA LEU A 830 -26.01 -11.02 2.26
C LEU A 830 -27.41 -10.57 1.87
N GLN A 831 -28.41 -11.27 2.39
CA GLN A 831 -29.77 -11.16 1.85
C GLN A 831 -30.54 -9.94 2.36
N LYS A 832 -30.27 -9.49 3.59
CA LYS A 832 -30.98 -8.35 4.22
C LYS A 832 -30.25 -7.87 5.48
N ILE A 833 -30.29 -6.55 5.75
CA ILE A 833 -30.08 -6.00 7.09
C ILE A 833 -31.42 -5.95 7.79
N ILE A 834 -31.53 -6.58 8.95
CA ILE A 834 -32.73 -6.49 9.78
C ILE A 834 -32.51 -5.41 10.85
N PRO A 835 -33.15 -4.23 10.75
CA PRO A 835 -33.14 -3.26 11.83
C PRO A 835 -33.84 -3.86 13.06
N MET A 836 -33.24 -3.75 14.25
CA MET A 836 -33.97 -4.09 15.49
C MET A 836 -34.09 -2.91 16.43
N ASN A 837 -35.30 -2.73 16.95
CA ASN A 837 -35.62 -1.76 17.98
C ASN A 837 -35.71 -2.48 19.33
N TYR A 838 -34.86 -2.12 20.29
CA TYR A 838 -35.03 -2.51 21.69
C TYR A 838 -35.67 -1.36 22.47
N PRO A 839 -36.99 -1.35 22.67
CA PRO A 839 -37.66 -0.26 23.37
C PRO A 839 -37.43 -0.28 24.88
N GLN A 840 -37.09 -1.43 25.48
CA GLN A 840 -37.18 -1.61 26.94
C GLN A 840 -36.04 -0.99 27.76
N ASP A 841 -34.85 -0.76 27.17
CA ASP A 841 -33.69 -0.19 27.88
C ASP A 841 -33.12 1.07 27.20
N ARG A 842 -33.94 1.76 26.39
CA ARG A 842 -33.46 2.93 25.65
C ARG A 842 -33.16 4.07 26.62
N PHE A 843 -31.91 4.53 26.66
CA PHE A 843 -31.58 5.82 27.24
C PHE A 843 -32.39 6.89 26.51
N ASN A 844 -33.31 7.54 27.21
CA ASN A 844 -34.12 8.62 26.65
C ASN A 844 -33.57 9.93 27.18
N LEU A 845 -32.62 10.50 26.45
CA LEU A 845 -31.95 11.75 26.82
C LEU A 845 -32.92 12.94 26.89
N GLU A 846 -34.12 12.84 26.32
CA GLU A 846 -35.19 13.83 26.44
C GLU A 846 -36.01 13.70 27.75
N LYS A 847 -35.87 12.59 28.50
CA LYS A 847 -36.64 12.28 29.72
C LYS A 847 -35.75 12.02 30.95
N ASN A 848 -34.87 12.98 31.30
CA ASN A 848 -34.09 13.03 32.56
C ASN A 848 -32.88 12.09 32.72
N ASP A 849 -32.44 11.38 31.67
CA ASP A 849 -31.21 10.55 31.74
C ASP A 849 -29.89 11.33 31.57
N LEU A 850 -29.98 12.66 31.39
CA LEU A 850 -28.82 13.53 31.14
C LEU A 850 -27.80 13.51 32.29
N HIS A 851 -28.29 13.45 33.54
CA HIS A 851 -27.43 13.36 34.73
C HIS A 851 -26.65 12.03 34.75
N VAL A 852 -27.30 10.92 34.36
CA VAL A 852 -26.64 9.61 34.30
C VAL A 852 -25.61 9.58 33.18
N ALA A 853 -25.91 10.17 32.02
CA ALA A 853 -24.93 10.32 30.95
C ALA A 853 -23.72 11.17 31.37
N GLN A 854 -23.96 12.28 32.09
CA GLN A 854 -22.90 13.11 32.66
C GLN A 854 -22.05 12.33 33.67
N GLU A 855 -22.66 11.60 34.60
CA GLU A 855 -21.95 10.82 35.60
C GLU A 855 -21.10 9.71 34.97
N LEU A 856 -21.64 9.00 33.97
CA LEU A 856 -20.90 7.99 33.21
C LEU A 856 -19.70 8.61 32.48
N ILE A 857 -19.89 9.78 31.86
CA ILE A 857 -18.83 10.52 31.17
C ILE A 857 -17.76 10.97 32.16
N THR A 858 -18.15 11.54 33.29
CA THR A 858 -17.25 11.98 34.36
C THR A 858 -16.46 10.81 34.93
N GLN A 859 -17.09 9.66 35.18
CA GLN A 859 -16.40 8.44 35.60
C GLN A 859 -15.37 8.02 34.55
N CYS A 860 -15.72 7.99 33.26
CA CYS A 860 -14.79 7.64 32.19
C CYS A 860 -13.56 8.58 32.13
N VAL A 861 -13.78 9.89 32.26
CA VAL A 861 -12.72 10.90 32.25
C VAL A 861 -11.84 10.81 33.49
N LEU A 862 -12.42 10.71 34.69
CA LEU A 862 -11.66 10.66 35.93
C LEU A 862 -10.83 9.37 36.04
N THR A 863 -11.39 8.22 35.66
CA THR A 863 -10.64 6.96 35.66
C THR A 863 -9.52 6.97 34.59
N SER A 864 -9.71 7.67 33.47
CA SER A 864 -8.68 7.85 32.44
C SER A 864 -7.46 8.67 32.90
N GLN A 865 -7.66 9.63 33.81
CA GLN A 865 -6.59 10.48 34.35
C GLN A 865 -5.66 9.72 35.31
N GLN A 866 -6.18 8.69 35.99
CA GLN A 866 -5.43 7.92 36.99
C GLN A 866 -4.45 6.92 36.35
N THR A 867 -4.71 6.49 35.12
CA THR A 867 -3.84 5.57 34.38
C THR A 867 -2.97 6.34 33.39
N ARG A 868 -1.70 6.57 33.75
CA ARG A 868 -0.67 7.12 32.83
C ARG A 868 -0.42 6.26 31.58
N ASP A 869 -1.01 5.06 31.52
CA ASP A 869 -0.90 4.06 30.45
C ASP A 869 -1.97 4.18 29.35
N LEU A 870 -2.93 5.11 29.48
CA LEU A 870 -3.66 5.60 28.32
C LEU A 870 -2.67 6.41 27.47
N GLY A 871 -1.89 5.69 26.66
CA GLY A 871 -1.03 6.29 25.65
C GLY A 871 -1.80 7.36 24.89
N GLN A 872 -1.09 8.39 24.45
CA GLN A 872 -1.54 9.51 23.63
C GLN A 872 -2.05 9.06 22.25
N GLY A 873 -2.97 8.10 22.21
CA GLY A 873 -3.50 7.41 21.05
C GLY A 873 -4.75 8.09 20.51
N GLU A 874 -5.05 7.78 19.25
CA GLU A 874 -6.17 8.31 18.47
C GLU A 874 -7.54 8.00 19.13
N GLU A 875 -7.62 6.94 19.94
CA GLU A 875 -8.81 6.47 20.63
C GLU A 875 -9.27 7.42 21.75
N PHE A 876 -8.33 7.99 22.51
CA PHE A 876 -8.65 8.96 23.56
C PHE A 876 -9.18 10.26 22.94
N ASN A 877 -8.56 10.72 21.85
CA ASN A 877 -9.03 11.90 21.12
C ASN A 877 -10.44 11.69 20.54
N LYS A 878 -10.74 10.50 20.01
CA LYS A 878 -12.09 10.16 19.53
C LYS A 878 -13.11 10.08 20.65
N LEU A 879 -12.73 9.63 21.85
CA LEU A 879 -13.60 9.68 23.03
C LEU A 879 -13.92 11.12 23.41
N ILE A 880 -12.91 11.99 23.46
CA ILE A 880 -13.11 13.42 23.73
C ILE A 880 -13.99 14.06 22.65
N GLU A 881 -13.76 13.79 21.37
CA GLU A 881 -14.58 14.29 20.26
C GLU A 881 -16.03 13.81 20.38
N PHE A 882 -16.23 12.51 20.66
CA PHE A 882 -17.55 11.94 20.91
C PHE A 882 -18.28 12.63 22.07
N MET A 883 -17.57 12.90 23.16
CA MET A 883 -18.12 13.62 24.32
C MET A 883 -18.49 15.07 23.99
N TYR A 884 -17.67 15.78 23.22
CA TYR A 884 -17.98 17.13 22.75
C TYR A 884 -19.26 17.16 21.91
N LEU A 885 -19.43 16.18 21.01
CA LEU A 885 -20.63 16.08 20.18
C LEU A 885 -21.89 15.80 21.01
N ILE A 886 -21.80 14.98 22.06
CA ILE A 886 -22.90 14.78 23.01
C ILE A 886 -23.23 16.09 23.73
N LYS A 887 -22.22 16.79 24.25
CA LYS A 887 -22.38 18.08 24.95
C LYS A 887 -23.11 19.09 24.06
N GLU A 888 -22.67 19.23 22.81
CA GLU A 888 -23.23 20.16 21.83
C GLU A 888 -24.67 19.80 21.46
N LYS A 889 -24.92 18.54 21.12
CA LYS A 889 -26.25 18.07 20.69
C LYS A 889 -27.32 18.26 21.75
N TYR A 890 -27.00 17.96 23.02
CA TYR A 890 -27.98 17.99 24.12
C TYR A 890 -27.90 19.28 24.96
N LYS A 891 -27.14 20.29 24.52
CA LYS A 891 -27.03 21.61 25.17
C LYS A 891 -26.79 21.53 26.68
N ILE A 892 -25.88 20.66 27.10
CA ILE A 892 -25.53 20.46 28.50
C ILE A 892 -24.87 21.74 29.06
N SER A 893 -25.57 22.49 29.92
CA SER A 893 -25.06 23.72 30.54
C SER A 893 -24.11 23.44 31.70
N GLU A 894 -23.01 24.21 31.76
CA GLU A 894 -22.02 24.31 32.84
C GLU A 894 -21.59 23.00 33.52
N CYS A 895 -21.07 22.05 32.73
CA CYS A 895 -20.08 21.13 33.25
C CYS A 895 -18.68 21.70 32.95
N ASN A 896 -17.79 21.72 33.93
CA ASN A 896 -16.42 22.25 33.86
C ASN A 896 -15.48 21.43 32.93
N LEU A 897 -16.06 20.61 32.04
CA LEU A 897 -15.39 19.75 31.07
C LEU A 897 -14.42 20.51 30.18
N GLU A 898 -14.71 21.78 29.87
CA GLU A 898 -13.88 22.60 28.98
C GLU A 898 -12.62 23.09 29.70
N GLU A 899 -12.76 23.47 30.98
CA GLU A 899 -11.66 23.82 31.88
C GLU A 899 -10.81 22.58 32.21
N GLU A 900 -11.44 21.42 32.50
CA GLU A 900 -10.73 20.16 32.74
C GLU A 900 -10.02 19.64 31.48
N CYS A 901 -10.67 19.63 30.31
CA CYS A 901 -10.03 19.26 29.04
C CYS A 901 -8.88 20.21 28.69
N ARG A 902 -9.04 21.52 28.92
CA ARG A 902 -8.01 22.53 28.67
C ARG A 902 -6.83 22.42 29.63
N GLN A 903 -7.07 22.23 30.93
CA GLN A 903 -6.03 21.98 31.92
C GLN A 903 -5.28 20.67 31.64
N ASN A 904 -5.98 19.65 31.12
CA ASN A 904 -5.36 18.38 30.74
C ASN A 904 -4.52 18.47 29.46
N CYS A 905 -4.98 19.19 28.43
CA CYS A 905 -4.17 19.51 27.25
C CYS A 905 -2.91 20.32 27.61
N GLN A 906 -3.01 21.27 28.56
CA GLN A 906 -1.88 22.03 29.06
C GLN A 906 -0.89 21.17 29.88
N ARG A 907 -1.37 20.26 30.73
CA ARG A 907 -0.52 19.30 31.47
C ARG A 907 0.19 18.31 30.54
N LEU A 908 -0.48 17.87 29.47
CA LEU A 908 0.10 17.02 28.41
C LEU A 908 1.21 17.76 27.67
N SER A 909 0.99 19.03 27.31
CA SER A 909 1.99 19.92 26.71
C SER A 909 3.22 20.12 27.62
N VAL A 910 3.02 20.24 28.93
CA VAL A 910 4.10 20.38 29.92
C VAL A 910 4.87 19.08 30.14
N ALA A 911 4.19 17.92 30.18
CA ALA A 911 4.83 16.61 30.26
C ALA A 911 5.65 16.28 29.00
N ILE A 912 5.11 16.63 27.83
CA ILE A 912 5.81 16.53 26.53
C ILE A 912 7.02 17.47 26.48
N LYS A 913 6.93 18.69 27.01
CA LYS A 913 8.08 19.61 27.13
C LYS A 913 9.16 19.13 28.11
N LYS A 914 8.79 18.44 29.19
CA LYS A 914 9.75 17.82 30.13
C LYS A 914 10.41 16.55 29.57
N LEU A 915 9.76 15.85 28.64
CA LEU A 915 10.30 14.66 27.97
C LEU A 915 11.08 14.98 26.68
N LEU A 916 10.95 16.20 26.13
CA LEU A 916 11.55 16.61 24.85
C LEU A 916 12.56 17.77 24.95
N LEU A 917 12.90 18.23 26.14
CA LEU A 917 14.13 19.01 26.37
C LEU A 917 15.22 18.05 26.88
N PRO A 918 16.49 18.25 26.49
CA PRO A 918 17.58 17.29 26.72
C PRO A 918 17.84 16.99 28.20
#